data_AF-A0A497S8Y1-F1
#
_entry.id   AF-A0A497S8Y1-F1
#
_cell.length_a   1.000
_cell.length_b   1.000
_cell.length_c   1.000
_cell.angle_alpha   90.00
_cell.angle_beta   90.00
_cell.angle_gamma   90.00
#
_symmetry.space_group_name_H-M   'P 1'
#
loop_
_entity.id
_entity.type
_entity.pdbx_description
1 polymer ?
#
loop_
_entity_poly.entity_id
_entity_poly.type
_entity_poly.pdbx_seq_one_letter_code
_entity_poly.pdbx_strand_id
1 'polypeptide(L)'
;NYATGTVIQAANTGLSLPNYAVSLNAGGNINFAALNTSIDAGSAPIHLVAGGSITDNNTNIDIEGGDLVAEAGVGIGSGNKIETQVSRLAAWVTTGNGNIEFENTGDLTLDDLVGWGYAVLNAGTGNINITVNSNLTVDDSVISTGGNINLNANSGAIIQNATGDITTNGGNYTATAAGFYEMKDIGTDVAFVNSGAGDITITANGGDITLGRLISGATAYLSASGAVLDGGDTSGEDIEVNSVELIAGTGIGNGNHIDTKAVYLAATSTAGPINVNETDNLEVTQVGTTIGITTTGDIDLDIGDNLTLAANNDINSNGGGITIDANDVTQNNNADILSSGTPTDGDITLNIRSLIQGSDSKIDAGSANVDINATGSVYLDEINGNIVDISAGNNIEENAPDAGIDITAYDLLMTASTGIGNNNTLETQVSRLNAYNSTSGNIDIHNTGDLTIDDIGLGQIVTAPDGFNYAIGVGNDGGDISIQVASSIFLRGPAPIPVYSIAVYANGGDITLIADGDILAGSTIGDMCAIDTFGGDVTLNAGNNVYLGDQGNYADVNYESVSSLTLGGAISITAGNDITLDNFTYVWGVDDDINFTAGNDINIITRVSGEESEVYTDGTGDIIFNATNNINVVGGWVDSEAGNISITAGNDVNTSASAVIASYGDGDISILATNNVNITTGSMVIGLGAGDITITATNGDVTIDPSVVSGNDGDVIITASAGDVYILDNSTVETTGTGSIDITGNQDVYITDSTVNSGDDLTIEAENNDVEINSSTLTAQEEVEITGDDDVKITSSILSSANSNVNITGTNDDVDISGSNIVADNNITIEADDNVDITDGWIDAGNNMNITANTGYVTIDPTILQTGNNMKIQAATDVNIVQSTLVSGGDIGIQATANDINISDYSTLWALDETQLVAGRDIIISSDSTSTSADDATLTAGRNVEIGYVEAGNGVGIEATTGMIFDNNGDAVNIIAQEVVLLAASGIGYTAGLPGTPDAIEIQGRPVGAEYPVEVAANTTNGDIWIRTNTEVNGDLTISSGVTVTTNVISTQTITAGGVNTGNGNIRIENGYIRFENGGLLAPVAFGGDMTIEGVIQANGSVKLHTNGSILDNNTATPYDVIATDTSEMMAFDGTIGVFDGVSNGSGYDPIEVNINPGDLYVYASDENFFVSVGIDGIVQPRDVLLCYPHFTPPGLIFFNGRMNGGMRSNQWFRGVSTSIQYIGAVDGVYSDTLLQLIQDKYFQQEESYWEMDPELEDSLDIVMR
;
A
#
# COMPACT_ATOMS: atom_id res chain seq x y z
N ASN A 1 -43.05 97.57 -65.21
CA ASN A 1 -43.90 97.96 -64.06
C ASN A 1 -45.32 98.18 -64.52
N TYR A 2 -46.23 97.26 -64.17
CA TYR A 2 -47.66 97.34 -64.46
C TYR A 2 -48.48 97.40 -63.15
N ALA A 3 -49.70 97.94 -63.19
CA ALA A 3 -50.54 98.13 -62.00
C ALA A 3 -51.00 96.79 -61.36
N THR A 4 -51.40 96.84 -60.08
CA THR A 4 -51.95 95.70 -59.32
C THR A 4 -53.10 95.00 -60.09
N GLY A 5 -53.03 93.67 -60.21
CA GLY A 5 -53.98 92.84 -60.99
C GLY A 5 -53.65 92.65 -62.48
N THR A 6 -52.55 93.22 -62.99
CA THR A 6 -52.16 93.04 -64.41
C THR A 6 -51.51 91.68 -64.64
N VAL A 7 -52.10 90.85 -65.50
CA VAL A 7 -51.47 89.63 -66.03
C VAL A 7 -50.62 90.00 -67.25
N ILE A 8 -49.33 89.68 -67.21
CA ILE A 8 -48.45 89.76 -68.38
C ILE A 8 -48.44 88.39 -69.04
N GLN A 9 -49.01 88.32 -70.23
CA GLN A 9 -48.78 87.20 -71.13
C GLN A 9 -47.52 87.56 -71.93
N ALA A 10 -46.47 86.73 -71.86
CA ALA A 10 -45.36 86.86 -72.80
C ALA A 10 -45.96 86.85 -74.23
N ALA A 11 -45.47 87.70 -75.13
CA ALA A 11 -46.12 87.88 -76.43
C ALA A 11 -46.16 86.54 -77.20
N ASN A 12 -47.23 86.28 -77.97
CA ASN A 12 -47.39 85.09 -78.86
C ASN A 12 -46.21 84.83 -79.83
N THR A 13 -45.26 85.76 -79.90
CA THR A 13 -43.97 85.69 -80.57
C THR A 13 -42.92 86.04 -79.51
N GLY A 14 -42.13 85.07 -79.03
CA GLY A 14 -41.17 85.24 -77.92
C GLY A 14 -40.31 86.50 -77.96
N LEU A 15 -39.84 86.93 -76.79
CA LEU A 15 -38.99 88.10 -76.57
C LEU A 15 -37.52 87.68 -76.63
N SER A 16 -36.92 87.71 -77.84
CA SER A 16 -35.47 87.50 -78.02
C SER A 16 -34.74 88.85 -78.09
N LEU A 17 -33.93 89.14 -77.07
CA LEU A 17 -33.10 90.33 -76.90
C LEU A 17 -31.68 89.92 -76.46
N PRO A 18 -30.93 89.18 -77.31
CA PRO A 18 -29.59 88.74 -76.96
C PRO A 18 -28.71 89.95 -76.62
N ASN A 19 -28.10 89.93 -75.43
CA ASN A 19 -27.25 90.97 -74.83
C ASN A 19 -27.95 92.10 -74.02
N TYR A 20 -29.26 92.07 -73.81
CA TYR A 20 -29.95 93.06 -72.96
C TYR A 20 -30.57 92.43 -71.73
N ALA A 21 -30.40 93.09 -70.58
CA ALA A 21 -31.11 92.70 -69.37
C ALA A 21 -32.62 92.85 -69.56
N VAL A 22 -33.39 91.83 -69.18
CA VAL A 22 -34.85 91.81 -69.29
C VAL A 22 -35.45 91.92 -67.89
N SER A 23 -36.29 92.93 -67.65
CA SER A 23 -37.04 93.05 -66.39
C SER A 23 -38.54 93.17 -66.66
N LEU A 24 -39.31 92.23 -66.11
CA LEU A 24 -40.76 92.19 -66.19
C LEU A 24 -41.34 92.27 -64.78
N ASN A 25 -42.23 93.24 -64.56
CA ASN A 25 -42.89 93.44 -63.26
C ASN A 25 -44.40 93.58 -63.48
N ALA A 26 -45.14 92.52 -63.14
CA ALA A 26 -46.58 92.34 -63.24
C ALA A 26 -47.23 92.47 -61.85
N GLY A 27 -48.31 93.25 -61.74
CA GLY A 27 -49.10 93.27 -60.50
C GLY A 27 -50.01 92.05 -60.31
N GLY A 28 -50.05 91.12 -61.26
CA GLY A 28 -50.78 89.83 -61.26
C GLY A 28 -49.85 88.70 -61.73
N ASN A 29 -50.31 87.79 -62.59
CA ASN A 29 -49.50 86.65 -63.06
C ASN A 29 -48.55 87.03 -64.21
N ILE A 30 -47.44 86.31 -64.34
CA ILE A 30 -46.65 86.21 -65.58
C ILE A 30 -46.91 84.82 -66.16
N ASN A 31 -47.28 84.72 -67.43
CA ASN A 31 -47.73 83.45 -68.03
C ASN A 31 -47.00 83.12 -69.34
N PHE A 32 -46.39 81.93 -69.40
CA PHE A 32 -45.73 81.32 -70.55
C PHE A 32 -46.63 80.30 -71.28
N ALA A 33 -47.94 80.55 -71.35
CA ALA A 33 -48.93 79.55 -71.81
C ALA A 33 -49.01 79.23 -73.32
N ALA A 34 -48.17 79.77 -74.21
CA ALA A 34 -48.26 79.48 -75.65
C ALA A 34 -46.95 78.87 -76.19
N LEU A 35 -47.03 77.98 -77.18
CA LEU A 35 -45.87 77.23 -77.72
C LEU A 35 -44.63 78.08 -78.11
N ASN A 36 -44.78 79.38 -78.32
CA ASN A 36 -43.69 80.29 -78.71
C ASN A 36 -43.47 81.43 -77.69
N THR A 37 -43.99 81.33 -76.47
CA THR A 37 -43.76 82.33 -75.43
C THR A 37 -42.48 82.03 -74.69
N SER A 38 -41.37 82.62 -75.12
CA SER A 38 -40.09 82.54 -74.43
C SER A 38 -39.48 83.92 -74.22
N ILE A 39 -38.56 84.03 -73.26
CA ILE A 39 -37.65 85.16 -73.07
C ILE A 39 -36.24 84.62 -73.33
N ASP A 40 -35.58 85.15 -74.34
CA ASP A 40 -34.19 84.83 -74.65
C ASP A 40 -33.35 86.12 -74.53
N ALA A 41 -32.51 86.19 -73.50
CA ALA A 41 -31.60 87.29 -73.24
C ALA A 41 -30.13 86.93 -73.59
N GLY A 42 -29.87 85.75 -74.18
CA GLY A 42 -28.54 85.19 -74.32
C GLY A 42 -27.85 85.06 -72.95
N SER A 43 -26.71 85.72 -72.75
CA SER A 43 -25.98 85.71 -71.47
C SER A 43 -26.35 86.85 -70.51
N ALA A 44 -27.37 87.65 -70.81
CA ALA A 44 -27.76 88.80 -69.99
C ALA A 44 -28.75 88.40 -68.88
N PRO A 45 -28.86 89.18 -67.78
CA PRO A 45 -29.72 88.84 -66.64
C PRO A 45 -31.22 89.09 -66.93
N ILE A 46 -32.07 88.25 -66.34
CA ILE A 46 -33.53 88.29 -66.43
C ILE A 46 -34.10 88.43 -65.02
N HIS A 47 -35.01 89.38 -64.81
CA HIS A 47 -35.70 89.60 -63.55
C HIS A 47 -37.21 89.64 -63.75
N LEU A 48 -37.91 88.66 -63.21
CA LEU A 48 -39.37 88.50 -63.27
C LEU A 48 -39.96 88.76 -61.88
N VAL A 49 -40.93 89.66 -61.79
CA VAL A 49 -41.68 89.96 -60.56
C VAL A 49 -43.17 89.87 -60.85
N ALA A 50 -43.87 88.96 -60.18
CA ALA A 50 -45.30 88.73 -60.32
C ALA A 50 -46.01 88.90 -58.95
N GLY A 51 -47.01 89.79 -58.87
CA GLY A 51 -47.87 89.87 -57.69
C GLY A 51 -48.76 88.62 -57.48
N GLY A 52 -48.92 87.79 -58.52
CA GLY A 52 -49.60 86.50 -58.52
C GLY A 52 -48.62 85.33 -58.72
N SER A 53 -48.88 84.45 -59.69
CA SER A 53 -47.97 83.33 -60.05
C SER A 53 -47.15 83.62 -61.31
N ILE A 54 -45.97 83.01 -61.40
CA ILE A 54 -45.27 82.78 -62.67
C ILE A 54 -45.66 81.37 -63.12
N THR A 55 -46.36 81.23 -64.24
CA THR A 55 -46.93 79.94 -64.68
C THR A 55 -46.47 79.58 -66.08
N ASP A 56 -46.24 78.29 -66.30
CA ASP A 56 -46.08 77.68 -67.61
C ASP A 56 -47.24 76.69 -67.89
N ASN A 57 -47.47 76.37 -69.17
CA ASN A 57 -48.41 75.39 -69.69
C ASN A 57 -47.86 74.68 -70.96
N ASN A 58 -46.56 74.77 -71.23
CA ASN A 58 -45.93 74.17 -72.40
C ASN A 58 -44.71 73.30 -71.99
N THR A 59 -43.80 73.02 -72.92
CA THR A 59 -42.61 72.15 -72.67
C THR A 59 -41.35 72.68 -73.37
N ASN A 60 -41.42 73.87 -73.99
CA ASN A 60 -40.29 74.48 -74.67
C ASN A 60 -39.57 75.39 -73.66
N ILE A 61 -38.29 75.66 -73.90
CA ILE A 61 -37.53 76.60 -73.07
C ILE A 61 -38.27 77.94 -73.01
N ASP A 62 -38.76 78.29 -71.81
CA ASP A 62 -39.46 79.52 -71.53
C ASP A 62 -38.48 80.66 -71.30
N ILE A 63 -37.30 80.36 -70.72
CA ILE A 63 -36.32 81.37 -70.32
C ILE A 63 -34.90 80.92 -70.67
N GLU A 64 -34.23 81.66 -71.56
CA GLU A 64 -32.80 81.53 -71.88
C GLU A 64 -32.06 82.80 -71.43
N GLY A 65 -31.04 82.67 -70.58
CA GLY A 65 -30.42 83.82 -69.90
C GLY A 65 -29.08 83.49 -69.24
N GLY A 66 -28.38 84.52 -68.73
CA GLY A 66 -27.26 84.31 -67.81
C GLY A 66 -27.75 84.04 -66.40
N ASP A 67 -28.32 85.08 -65.79
CA ASP A 67 -28.90 85.05 -64.44
C ASP A 67 -30.43 85.14 -64.51
N LEU A 68 -31.16 84.39 -63.70
CA LEU A 68 -32.60 84.50 -63.54
C LEU A 68 -32.97 84.83 -62.09
N VAL A 69 -33.66 85.95 -61.90
CA VAL A 69 -34.32 86.31 -60.64
C VAL A 69 -35.82 86.19 -60.86
N ALA A 70 -36.49 85.31 -60.11
CA ALA A 70 -37.93 85.06 -60.24
C ALA A 70 -38.64 85.28 -58.89
N GLU A 71 -39.48 86.31 -58.81
CA GLU A 71 -40.27 86.65 -57.62
C GLU A 71 -41.77 86.50 -57.91
N ALA A 72 -42.49 85.78 -57.05
CA ALA A 72 -43.93 85.59 -57.16
C ALA A 72 -44.67 85.75 -55.81
N GLY A 73 -45.93 86.21 -55.88
CA GLY A 73 -46.84 86.23 -54.74
C GLY A 73 -47.32 84.84 -54.33
N VAL A 74 -47.65 83.99 -55.33
CA VAL A 74 -48.35 82.71 -55.11
C VAL A 74 -47.49 81.48 -55.38
N GLY A 75 -46.82 81.39 -56.53
CA GLY A 75 -46.03 80.23 -56.95
C GLY A 75 -45.29 80.49 -58.27
N ILE A 76 -44.24 79.73 -58.53
CA ILE A 76 -43.39 79.82 -59.72
C ILE A 76 -43.33 78.41 -60.33
N GLY A 77 -43.85 78.22 -61.55
CA GLY A 77 -43.91 76.90 -62.18
C GLY A 77 -44.79 75.88 -61.43
N SER A 78 -45.70 76.34 -60.56
CA SER A 78 -46.49 75.42 -59.72
C SER A 78 -47.40 74.53 -60.57
N GLY A 79 -47.14 73.21 -60.56
CA GLY A 79 -47.87 72.21 -61.34
C GLY A 79 -47.41 72.02 -62.80
N ASN A 80 -46.61 72.95 -63.34
CA ASN A 80 -45.83 72.77 -64.58
C ASN A 80 -44.55 73.61 -64.47
N LYS A 81 -43.39 72.95 -64.47
CA LYS A 81 -42.07 73.57 -64.26
C LYS A 81 -41.87 74.70 -65.27
N ILE A 82 -41.08 75.70 -64.88
CA ILE A 82 -40.58 76.66 -65.86
C ILE A 82 -39.35 76.03 -66.52
N GLU A 83 -39.40 75.81 -67.83
CA GLU A 83 -38.24 75.30 -68.57
C GLU A 83 -37.23 76.43 -68.83
N THR A 84 -35.98 76.23 -68.42
CA THR A 84 -34.92 77.26 -68.47
C THR A 84 -33.64 76.76 -69.11
N GLN A 85 -32.85 77.72 -69.59
CA GLN A 85 -31.44 77.57 -69.91
C GLN A 85 -30.71 78.79 -69.34
N VAL A 86 -30.42 78.73 -68.04
CA VAL A 86 -29.76 79.79 -67.28
C VAL A 86 -28.57 79.24 -66.51
N SER A 87 -27.57 80.09 -66.25
CA SER A 87 -26.39 79.71 -65.48
C SER A 87 -26.60 79.90 -63.98
N ARG A 88 -27.33 80.93 -63.56
CA ARG A 88 -27.61 81.20 -62.14
C ARG A 88 -29.08 81.51 -61.89
N LEU A 89 -29.62 81.07 -60.75
CA LEU A 89 -31.02 81.24 -60.37
C LEU A 89 -31.17 81.75 -58.94
N ALA A 90 -31.97 82.80 -58.77
CA ALA A 90 -32.56 83.22 -57.51
C ALA A 90 -34.09 83.20 -57.63
N ALA A 91 -34.80 82.57 -56.70
CA ALA A 91 -36.26 82.49 -56.76
C ALA A 91 -36.95 82.69 -55.40
N TRP A 92 -38.03 83.46 -55.37
CA TRP A 92 -38.75 83.75 -54.13
C TRP A 92 -40.27 83.73 -54.31
N VAL A 93 -40.94 82.91 -53.51
CA VAL A 93 -42.40 82.98 -53.29
C VAL A 93 -42.66 83.61 -51.93
N THR A 94 -43.34 84.77 -51.94
CA THR A 94 -43.43 85.66 -50.76
C THR A 94 -44.48 85.26 -49.73
N THR A 95 -45.67 84.80 -50.14
CA THR A 95 -46.80 84.57 -49.20
C THR A 95 -47.76 83.42 -49.56
N GLY A 96 -47.71 82.86 -50.77
CA GLY A 96 -48.64 81.81 -51.21
C GLY A 96 -48.11 80.38 -51.04
N ASN A 97 -49.03 79.41 -51.12
CA ASN A 97 -48.72 77.97 -50.96
C ASN A 97 -48.40 77.26 -52.29
N GLY A 98 -48.14 78.01 -53.37
CA GLY A 98 -47.72 77.42 -54.65
C GLY A 98 -46.25 77.02 -54.58
N ASN A 99 -45.88 76.06 -55.42
CA ASN A 99 -44.51 75.56 -55.48
C ASN A 99 -43.58 76.53 -56.22
N ILE A 100 -42.27 76.32 -56.08
CA ILE A 100 -41.22 76.85 -56.94
C ILE A 100 -40.69 75.69 -57.76
N GLU A 101 -40.93 75.66 -59.07
CA GLU A 101 -40.56 74.53 -59.93
C GLU A 101 -39.84 74.98 -61.20
N PHE A 102 -38.65 74.43 -61.44
CA PHE A 102 -37.80 74.74 -62.59
C PHE A 102 -37.21 73.48 -63.22
N GLU A 103 -37.03 73.50 -64.54
CA GLU A 103 -36.26 72.52 -65.29
C GLU A 103 -35.20 73.20 -66.16
N ASN A 104 -33.92 73.10 -65.78
CA ASN A 104 -32.81 73.71 -66.51
C ASN A 104 -32.10 72.71 -67.43
N THR A 105 -31.79 73.09 -68.67
CA THR A 105 -31.12 72.19 -69.61
C THR A 105 -29.60 72.05 -69.40
N GLY A 106 -28.95 73.01 -68.73
CA GLY A 106 -27.50 73.04 -68.53
C GLY A 106 -27.10 73.11 -67.05
N ASP A 107 -25.83 73.42 -66.78
CA ASP A 107 -25.36 73.68 -65.41
C ASP A 107 -26.15 74.84 -64.79
N LEU A 108 -26.51 74.69 -63.52
CA LEU A 108 -27.24 75.70 -62.77
C LEU A 108 -26.59 75.93 -61.42
N THR A 109 -26.32 77.19 -61.09
CA THR A 109 -25.97 77.63 -59.74
C THR A 109 -27.17 78.31 -59.09
N LEU A 110 -27.57 77.85 -57.90
CA LEU A 110 -28.52 78.56 -57.04
C LEU A 110 -27.70 79.57 -56.21
N ASP A 111 -27.88 80.87 -56.49
CA ASP A 111 -27.03 81.96 -55.99
C ASP A 111 -27.91 83.14 -55.55
N ASP A 112 -27.49 83.88 -54.52
CA ASP A 112 -28.14 85.11 -54.10
C ASP A 112 -27.79 86.29 -55.04
N LEU A 113 -28.50 86.33 -56.15
CA LEU A 113 -28.28 87.33 -57.21
C LEU A 113 -28.68 88.77 -56.82
N VAL A 114 -29.44 88.96 -55.74
CA VAL A 114 -30.07 90.25 -55.39
C VAL A 114 -29.92 90.66 -53.92
N GLY A 115 -29.21 89.90 -53.10
CA GLY A 115 -28.92 90.21 -51.70
C GLY A 115 -30.03 89.84 -50.72
N TRP A 116 -30.79 88.79 -51.01
CA TRP A 116 -31.85 88.25 -50.14
C TRP A 116 -31.33 87.45 -48.94
N GLY A 117 -30.10 86.95 -49.02
CA GLY A 117 -29.53 85.98 -48.08
C GLY A 117 -29.97 84.53 -48.34
N TYR A 118 -30.51 84.25 -49.52
CA TYR A 118 -30.89 82.91 -49.98
C TYR A 118 -30.93 82.90 -51.51
N ALA A 119 -30.61 81.76 -52.11
CA ALA A 119 -30.84 81.54 -53.53
C ALA A 119 -32.32 81.31 -53.81
N VAL A 120 -32.95 80.40 -53.06
CA VAL A 120 -34.36 80.03 -53.28
C VAL A 120 -35.12 80.00 -51.96
N LEU A 121 -36.21 80.77 -51.86
CA LEU A 121 -37.11 80.74 -50.70
C LEU A 121 -38.56 80.52 -51.12
N ASN A 122 -39.20 79.50 -50.57
CA ASN A 122 -40.65 79.43 -50.50
C ASN A 122 -41.10 79.80 -49.09
N ALA A 123 -41.55 81.05 -48.91
CA ALA A 123 -42.03 81.54 -47.62
C ALA A 123 -43.42 81.01 -47.23
N GLY A 124 -44.10 80.30 -48.14
CA GLY A 124 -45.30 79.53 -47.85
C GLY A 124 -45.02 78.03 -47.69
N THR A 125 -46.08 77.23 -47.71
CA THR A 125 -46.01 75.76 -47.53
C THR A 125 -45.78 74.97 -48.83
N GLY A 126 -45.45 75.65 -49.93
CA GLY A 126 -45.21 75.02 -51.22
C GLY A 126 -43.85 74.33 -51.30
N ASN A 127 -43.75 73.36 -52.20
CA ASN A 127 -42.51 72.64 -52.45
C ASN A 127 -41.54 73.48 -53.29
N ILE A 128 -40.26 73.15 -53.24
CA ILE A 128 -39.23 73.62 -54.16
C ILE A 128 -38.77 72.42 -54.96
N ASN A 129 -38.96 72.43 -56.28
CA ASN A 129 -38.63 71.33 -57.19
C ASN A 129 -37.69 71.85 -58.29
N ILE A 130 -36.39 71.66 -58.14
CA ILE A 130 -35.40 72.07 -59.15
C ILE A 130 -34.86 70.85 -59.86
N THR A 131 -34.98 70.82 -61.18
CA THR A 131 -34.38 69.78 -62.02
C THR A 131 -33.38 70.39 -62.97
N VAL A 132 -32.21 69.77 -63.12
CA VAL A 132 -31.19 70.15 -64.08
C VAL A 132 -30.77 68.93 -64.91
N ASN A 133 -30.42 69.16 -66.18
CA ASN A 133 -29.88 68.14 -67.08
C ASN A 133 -28.34 68.27 -67.23
N SER A 134 -27.65 68.64 -66.15
CA SER A 134 -26.19 68.75 -66.01
C SER A 134 -25.84 68.83 -64.51
N ASN A 135 -24.88 69.64 -64.07
CA ASN A 135 -24.57 69.84 -62.66
C ASN A 135 -25.49 70.89 -62.00
N LEU A 136 -25.86 70.66 -60.74
CA LEU A 136 -26.51 71.64 -59.88
C LEU A 136 -25.53 72.06 -58.81
N THR A 137 -25.25 73.36 -58.70
CA THR A 137 -24.47 73.93 -57.61
C THR A 137 -25.38 74.76 -56.72
N VAL A 138 -25.28 74.60 -55.41
CA VAL A 138 -25.98 75.42 -54.41
C VAL A 138 -24.94 76.31 -53.74
N ASP A 139 -24.91 77.59 -54.11
CA ASP A 139 -23.98 78.58 -53.55
C ASP A 139 -24.60 79.28 -52.34
N ASP A 140 -25.91 79.57 -52.36
CA ASP A 140 -26.63 80.20 -51.25
C ASP A 140 -27.88 79.40 -50.87
N SER A 141 -28.44 79.70 -49.69
CA SER A 141 -29.44 78.85 -49.05
C SER A 141 -30.69 78.57 -49.89
N VAL A 142 -31.22 77.35 -49.76
CA VAL A 142 -32.53 76.92 -50.31
C VAL A 142 -33.47 76.59 -49.16
N ILE A 143 -34.51 77.40 -49.00
CA ILE A 143 -35.38 77.38 -47.81
C ILE A 143 -36.84 77.17 -48.21
N SER A 144 -37.50 76.19 -47.61
CA SER A 144 -38.96 76.09 -47.56
C SER A 144 -39.44 76.18 -46.12
N THR A 145 -40.54 76.88 -45.88
CA THR A 145 -41.07 77.07 -44.50
C THR A 145 -41.93 75.91 -43.99
N GLY A 146 -42.06 74.83 -44.79
CA GLY A 146 -42.78 73.61 -44.43
C GLY A 146 -43.12 72.69 -45.60
N GLY A 147 -42.73 73.02 -46.83
CA GLY A 147 -42.85 72.15 -48.00
C GLY A 147 -41.58 71.36 -48.27
N ASN A 148 -41.66 70.37 -49.16
CA ASN A 148 -40.52 69.53 -49.54
C ASN A 148 -39.55 70.30 -50.43
N ILE A 149 -38.27 69.96 -50.35
CA ILE A 149 -37.25 70.42 -51.29
C ILE A 149 -36.75 69.22 -52.09
N ASN A 150 -36.95 69.23 -53.41
CA ASN A 150 -36.52 68.20 -54.34
C ASN A 150 -35.51 68.77 -55.33
N LEU A 151 -34.26 68.31 -55.27
CA LEU A 151 -33.16 68.72 -56.16
C LEU A 151 -32.73 67.52 -57.01
N ASN A 152 -32.77 67.67 -58.33
CA ASN A 152 -32.48 66.57 -59.24
C ASN A 152 -31.51 66.98 -60.35
N ALA A 153 -30.38 66.28 -60.46
CA ALA A 153 -29.40 66.42 -61.53
C ALA A 153 -29.39 65.16 -62.40
N ASN A 154 -30.19 65.19 -63.48
CA ASN A 154 -30.47 64.02 -64.33
C ASN A 154 -29.23 63.39 -64.99
N SER A 155 -28.15 64.14 -65.16
CA SER A 155 -26.93 63.67 -65.83
C SER A 155 -25.62 64.20 -65.23
N GLY A 156 -25.68 64.89 -64.08
CA GLY A 156 -24.50 65.50 -63.45
C GLY A 156 -24.49 65.36 -61.92
N ALA A 157 -23.58 66.08 -61.28
CA ALA A 157 -23.41 66.12 -59.84
C ALA A 157 -24.30 67.17 -59.18
N ILE A 158 -24.55 67.00 -57.88
CA ILE A 158 -25.06 68.06 -57.02
C ILE A 158 -23.91 68.50 -56.10
N ILE A 159 -23.60 69.78 -56.09
CA ILE A 159 -22.51 70.37 -55.31
C ILE A 159 -23.10 71.45 -54.40
N GLN A 160 -23.17 71.19 -53.10
CA GLN A 160 -23.41 72.21 -52.09
C GLN A 160 -22.09 72.84 -51.71
N ASN A 161 -21.93 74.13 -52.00
CA ASN A 161 -20.84 74.90 -51.43
C ASN A 161 -21.19 75.24 -49.96
N ALA A 162 -20.18 75.61 -49.16
CA ALA A 162 -20.32 75.79 -47.70
C ALA A 162 -21.47 76.73 -47.26
N THR A 163 -21.79 77.76 -48.06
CA THR A 163 -22.89 78.71 -47.80
C THR A 163 -24.25 78.25 -48.35
N GLY A 164 -24.28 77.11 -49.03
CA GLY A 164 -25.42 76.55 -49.76
C GLY A 164 -26.39 75.73 -48.90
N ASP A 165 -26.74 76.23 -47.71
CA ASP A 165 -27.55 75.49 -46.74
C ASP A 165 -28.96 75.19 -47.22
N ILE A 166 -29.50 74.04 -46.84
CA ILE A 166 -30.86 73.64 -47.20
C ILE A 166 -31.71 73.48 -45.95
N THR A 167 -32.91 74.07 -45.96
CA THR A 167 -33.87 73.97 -44.84
C THR A 167 -35.30 73.78 -45.32
N THR A 168 -36.00 72.73 -44.89
CA THR A 168 -37.43 72.51 -45.24
C THR A 168 -38.40 72.84 -44.09
N ASN A 169 -37.87 73.02 -42.87
CA ASN A 169 -38.63 73.32 -41.66
C ASN A 169 -39.83 72.35 -41.42
N GLY A 170 -39.64 71.05 -41.67
CA GLY A 170 -40.64 69.99 -41.45
C GLY A 170 -41.02 69.18 -42.70
N GLY A 171 -40.70 69.66 -43.91
CA GLY A 171 -40.88 68.89 -45.15
C GLY A 171 -39.71 67.92 -45.43
N ASN A 172 -39.86 67.03 -46.39
CA ASN A 172 -38.78 66.12 -46.78
C ASN A 172 -37.76 66.84 -47.69
N TYR A 173 -36.49 66.48 -47.55
CA TYR A 173 -35.46 66.78 -48.54
C TYR A 173 -35.19 65.55 -49.40
N THR A 174 -35.21 65.71 -50.72
CA THR A 174 -34.85 64.64 -51.66
C THR A 174 -33.88 65.17 -52.70
N ALA A 175 -32.71 64.56 -52.78
CA ALA A 175 -31.69 64.85 -53.78
C ALA A 175 -31.37 63.61 -54.61
N THR A 176 -31.31 63.77 -55.93
CA THR A 176 -30.87 62.71 -56.84
C THR A 176 -29.83 63.28 -57.80
N ALA A 177 -28.60 62.79 -57.69
CA ALA A 177 -27.49 63.09 -58.60
C ALA A 177 -27.20 61.86 -59.47
N ALA A 178 -27.04 62.07 -60.77
CA ALA A 178 -26.53 61.03 -61.66
C ALA A 178 -25.01 60.82 -61.50
N GLY A 179 -24.29 61.84 -61.03
CA GLY A 179 -22.88 61.79 -60.61
C GLY A 179 -22.73 61.63 -59.10
N PHE A 180 -21.83 62.42 -58.51
CA PHE A 180 -21.61 62.51 -57.06
C PHE A 180 -22.53 63.57 -56.42
N TYR A 181 -22.70 63.48 -55.10
CA TYR A 181 -23.29 64.52 -54.26
C TYR A 181 -22.23 64.99 -53.26
N GLU A 182 -21.83 66.26 -53.31
CA GLU A 182 -20.77 66.80 -52.47
C GLU A 182 -21.33 67.94 -51.60
N MET A 183 -21.22 67.81 -50.29
CA MET A 183 -21.40 68.88 -49.30
C MET A 183 -20.01 69.37 -48.93
N LYS A 184 -19.68 70.61 -49.28
CA LYS A 184 -18.33 71.12 -49.03
C LYS A 184 -18.18 71.66 -47.63
N ASP A 185 -17.00 71.38 -47.08
CA ASP A 185 -16.42 72.06 -45.93
C ASP A 185 -15.27 72.99 -46.38
N ILE A 186 -15.24 74.21 -45.83
CA ILE A 186 -14.13 75.17 -45.98
C ILE A 186 -13.51 75.57 -44.63
N GLY A 187 -13.70 74.76 -43.59
CA GLY A 187 -13.05 74.79 -42.30
C GLY A 187 -13.80 75.51 -41.19
N THR A 188 -14.49 76.63 -41.46
CA THR A 188 -15.34 77.32 -40.45
C THR A 188 -16.82 77.37 -40.82
N ASP A 189 -17.15 76.89 -42.02
CA ASP A 189 -18.49 76.93 -42.59
C ASP A 189 -18.66 75.62 -43.35
N VAL A 190 -19.70 74.88 -43.00
CA VAL A 190 -19.96 73.52 -43.47
C VAL A 190 -21.35 73.56 -44.09
N ALA A 191 -21.46 73.08 -45.33
CA ALA A 191 -22.76 72.93 -45.95
C ALA A 191 -23.64 72.00 -45.10
N PHE A 192 -24.84 72.44 -44.73
CA PHE A 192 -25.77 71.58 -44.00
C PHE A 192 -27.16 71.48 -44.62
N VAL A 193 -27.84 70.35 -44.34
CA VAL A 193 -29.24 70.09 -44.68
C VAL A 193 -30.02 69.88 -43.40
N ASN A 194 -31.07 70.67 -43.18
CA ASN A 194 -31.97 70.54 -42.03
C ASN A 194 -33.43 70.39 -42.46
N SER A 195 -33.98 69.19 -42.28
CA SER A 195 -35.38 68.90 -42.66
C SER A 195 -36.39 69.07 -41.51
N GLY A 196 -35.93 69.44 -40.31
CA GLY A 196 -36.79 69.50 -39.11
C GLY A 196 -37.31 68.11 -38.76
N ALA A 197 -38.59 67.83 -39.04
CA ALA A 197 -39.23 66.53 -38.77
C ALA A 197 -39.43 65.65 -40.02
N GLY A 198 -38.95 66.08 -41.18
CA GLY A 198 -39.08 65.34 -42.45
C GLY A 198 -37.88 64.46 -42.75
N ASP A 199 -38.03 63.51 -43.66
CA ASP A 199 -36.92 62.64 -44.07
C ASP A 199 -35.90 63.39 -44.94
N ILE A 200 -34.66 62.92 -44.91
CA ILE A 200 -33.58 63.31 -45.81
C ILE A 200 -33.30 62.12 -46.73
N THR A 201 -33.38 62.29 -48.04
CA THR A 201 -33.04 61.24 -49.01
C THR A 201 -32.02 61.78 -50.00
N ILE A 202 -30.83 61.18 -50.07
CA ILE A 202 -29.77 61.57 -51.00
C ILE A 202 -29.35 60.32 -51.78
N THR A 203 -29.42 60.40 -53.11
CA THR A 203 -29.02 59.33 -54.02
C THR A 203 -27.98 59.82 -55.01
N ALA A 204 -26.80 59.21 -55.04
CA ALA A 204 -25.73 59.43 -56.01
C ALA A 204 -25.57 58.18 -56.90
N ASN A 205 -26.23 58.16 -58.06
CA ASN A 205 -26.31 56.99 -58.93
C ASN A 205 -25.02 56.67 -59.71
N GLY A 206 -23.99 57.53 -59.61
CA GLY A 206 -22.75 57.37 -60.39
C GLY A 206 -21.49 57.86 -59.69
N GLY A 207 -21.55 58.10 -58.38
CA GLY A 207 -20.40 58.60 -57.61
C GLY A 207 -20.62 58.51 -56.10
N ASP A 208 -19.77 59.23 -55.38
CA ASP A 208 -19.74 59.29 -53.92
C ASP A 208 -20.80 60.25 -53.37
N ILE A 209 -21.13 60.08 -52.09
CA ILE A 209 -21.74 61.10 -51.25
C ILE A 209 -20.67 61.58 -50.26
N THR A 210 -20.27 62.84 -50.36
CA THR A 210 -19.40 63.50 -49.37
C THR A 210 -20.27 64.36 -48.47
N LEU A 211 -20.24 64.08 -47.18
CA LEU A 211 -21.08 64.71 -46.17
C LEU A 211 -20.48 66.03 -45.68
N GLY A 212 -21.37 66.89 -45.22
CA GLY A 212 -21.06 68.08 -44.44
C GLY A 212 -21.81 67.89 -43.14
N ARG A 213 -23.05 68.39 -43.06
CA ARG A 213 -23.93 68.04 -41.94
C ARG A 213 -25.39 67.79 -42.32
N LEU A 214 -25.98 66.73 -41.81
CA LEU A 214 -27.40 66.37 -41.97
C LEU A 214 -28.12 66.43 -40.63
N ILE A 215 -29.25 67.14 -40.55
CA ILE A 215 -30.04 67.27 -39.32
C ILE A 215 -31.51 66.96 -39.59
N SER A 216 -32.07 65.97 -38.89
CA SER A 216 -33.49 65.62 -38.93
C SER A 216 -33.97 65.01 -37.61
N GLY A 217 -35.26 65.12 -37.29
CA GLY A 217 -35.93 64.33 -36.26
C GLY A 217 -36.51 63.01 -36.77
N ALA A 218 -36.31 62.68 -38.04
CA ALA A 218 -36.82 61.50 -38.74
C ALA A 218 -35.66 60.67 -39.32
N THR A 219 -35.79 60.14 -40.55
CA THR A 219 -34.81 59.21 -41.13
C THR A 219 -33.96 59.88 -42.22
N ALA A 220 -32.67 59.56 -42.26
CA ALA A 220 -31.77 59.83 -43.39
C ALA A 220 -31.56 58.55 -44.22
N TYR A 221 -31.79 58.64 -45.52
CA TYR A 221 -31.59 57.58 -46.51
C TYR A 221 -30.50 58.00 -47.49
N LEU A 222 -29.33 57.38 -47.41
CA LEU A 222 -28.15 57.72 -48.21
C LEU A 222 -27.77 56.54 -49.09
N SER A 223 -27.78 56.74 -50.41
CA SER A 223 -27.42 55.70 -51.37
C SER A 223 -26.41 56.21 -52.40
N ALA A 224 -25.17 55.73 -52.28
CA ALA A 224 -24.06 56.04 -53.17
C ALA A 224 -23.68 54.81 -54.00
N SER A 225 -23.46 55.00 -55.31
CA SER A 225 -22.81 53.96 -56.12
C SER A 225 -21.30 53.85 -55.85
N GLY A 226 -20.71 54.92 -55.31
CA GLY A 226 -19.34 54.94 -54.79
C GLY A 226 -19.31 54.84 -53.26
N ALA A 227 -18.56 55.69 -52.58
CA ALA A 227 -18.46 55.72 -51.12
C ALA A 227 -19.42 56.74 -50.48
N VAL A 228 -19.71 56.55 -49.18
CA VAL A 228 -20.19 57.61 -48.30
C VAL A 228 -19.00 58.07 -47.45
N LEU A 229 -18.66 59.35 -47.54
CA LEU A 229 -17.42 59.92 -47.00
C LEU A 229 -17.74 61.10 -46.07
N ASP A 230 -17.01 61.19 -44.97
CA ASP A 230 -16.89 62.41 -44.17
C ASP A 230 -16.19 63.50 -45.00
N GLY A 231 -16.75 64.71 -45.01
CA GLY A 231 -16.21 65.88 -45.73
C GLY A 231 -15.03 66.57 -45.04
N GLY A 232 -14.62 66.10 -43.87
CA GLY A 232 -13.53 66.62 -43.05
C GLY A 232 -13.96 67.71 -42.07
N ASP A 233 -15.23 67.74 -41.69
CA ASP A 233 -15.70 68.69 -40.69
C ASP A 233 -15.10 68.35 -39.31
N THR A 234 -14.89 69.36 -38.47
CA THR A 234 -14.27 69.15 -37.14
C THR A 234 -15.18 69.65 -36.02
N SER A 235 -16.44 69.92 -36.34
CA SER A 235 -17.36 70.68 -35.50
C SER A 235 -18.76 70.07 -35.42
N GLY A 236 -18.83 68.82 -35.00
CA GLY A 236 -20.07 68.13 -34.68
C GLY A 236 -20.18 66.81 -35.42
N GLU A 237 -21.39 66.27 -35.44
CA GLU A 237 -21.72 65.03 -36.11
C GLU A 237 -22.11 65.30 -37.57
N ASP A 238 -21.58 64.49 -38.51
CA ASP A 238 -21.97 64.51 -39.93
C ASP A 238 -23.48 64.26 -40.09
N ILE A 239 -24.04 63.39 -39.24
CA ILE A 239 -25.45 62.97 -39.31
C ILE A 239 -26.08 63.01 -37.91
N GLU A 240 -27.01 63.94 -37.70
CA GLU A 240 -27.83 64.05 -36.48
C GLU A 240 -29.30 63.73 -36.82
N VAL A 241 -29.72 62.47 -36.62
CA VAL A 241 -31.04 61.96 -37.03
C VAL A 241 -31.64 60.98 -36.04
N ASN A 242 -32.92 60.60 -36.20
CA ASN A 242 -33.45 59.48 -35.41
C ASN A 242 -32.99 58.12 -35.95
N SER A 243 -32.99 57.97 -37.28
CA SER A 243 -32.57 56.73 -37.94
C SER A 243 -31.77 57.02 -39.20
N VAL A 244 -30.79 56.19 -39.54
CA VAL A 244 -30.00 56.34 -40.76
C VAL A 244 -29.82 55.00 -41.50
N GLU A 245 -30.06 55.02 -42.82
CA GLU A 245 -29.73 53.94 -43.76
C GLU A 245 -28.58 54.41 -44.66
N LEU A 246 -27.43 53.72 -44.59
CA LEU A 246 -26.25 54.00 -45.39
C LEU A 246 -26.02 52.87 -46.40
N ILE A 247 -26.08 53.17 -47.69
CA ILE A 247 -25.81 52.20 -48.76
C ILE A 247 -24.69 52.74 -49.64
N ALA A 248 -23.59 51.99 -49.76
CA ALA A 248 -22.42 52.35 -50.56
C ALA A 248 -21.94 51.20 -51.45
N GLY A 249 -21.27 51.56 -52.55
CA GLY A 249 -20.58 50.61 -53.43
C GLY A 249 -19.16 50.27 -52.96
N THR A 250 -18.42 51.25 -52.43
CA THR A 250 -16.95 51.13 -52.19
C THR A 250 -16.48 51.51 -50.78
N GLY A 251 -17.40 51.68 -49.84
CA GLY A 251 -17.12 51.91 -48.42
C GLY A 251 -17.98 53.01 -47.81
N ILE A 252 -18.11 52.96 -46.50
CA ILE A 252 -18.75 53.97 -45.66
C ILE A 252 -17.69 54.41 -44.65
N GLY A 253 -17.36 55.70 -44.59
CA GLY A 253 -16.27 56.18 -43.74
C GLY A 253 -14.88 55.65 -44.13
N ASN A 254 -14.67 55.31 -45.42
CA ASN A 254 -13.36 54.87 -45.89
C ASN A 254 -12.39 56.06 -45.94
N GLY A 255 -11.58 56.18 -44.88
CA GLY A 255 -10.71 57.33 -44.61
C GLY A 255 -10.89 57.81 -43.18
N ASN A 256 -11.82 58.75 -42.99
CA ASN A 256 -12.34 59.13 -41.68
C ASN A 256 -13.68 58.44 -41.44
N HIS A 257 -13.93 58.01 -40.21
CA HIS A 257 -15.23 57.51 -39.75
C HIS A 257 -16.32 58.56 -39.97
N ILE A 258 -17.55 58.10 -40.22
CA ILE A 258 -18.71 58.99 -40.26
C ILE A 258 -19.13 59.28 -38.82
N ASP A 259 -19.14 60.55 -38.41
CA ASP A 259 -19.58 60.96 -37.08
C ASP A 259 -21.12 61.05 -37.05
N THR A 260 -21.74 60.31 -36.14
CA THR A 260 -23.19 60.13 -36.09
C THR A 260 -23.76 60.42 -34.71
N LYS A 261 -25.02 60.86 -34.73
CA LYS A 261 -25.93 60.90 -33.61
C LYS A 261 -27.29 60.35 -34.03
N ALA A 262 -27.42 59.04 -33.98
CA ALA A 262 -28.58 58.29 -34.42
C ALA A 262 -29.02 57.25 -33.39
N VAL A 263 -30.33 57.11 -33.21
CA VAL A 263 -30.88 56.02 -32.38
C VAL A 263 -30.78 54.69 -33.11
N TYR A 264 -30.98 54.70 -34.43
CA TYR A 264 -31.06 53.49 -35.26
C TYR A 264 -30.16 53.56 -36.49
N LEU A 265 -29.30 52.56 -36.69
CA LEU A 265 -28.43 52.44 -37.87
C LEU A 265 -28.68 51.13 -38.62
N ALA A 266 -28.74 51.23 -39.95
CA ALA A 266 -28.54 50.11 -40.86
C ALA A 266 -27.55 50.53 -41.96
N ALA A 267 -26.59 49.67 -42.28
CA ALA A 267 -25.54 50.02 -43.24
C ALA A 267 -25.18 48.85 -44.15
N THR A 268 -24.93 49.12 -45.43
CA THR A 268 -24.40 48.13 -46.36
C THR A 268 -23.38 48.75 -47.29
N SER A 269 -22.21 48.12 -47.39
CA SER A 269 -21.22 48.43 -48.41
C SER A 269 -20.92 47.19 -49.25
N THR A 270 -20.99 47.30 -50.58
CA THR A 270 -20.71 46.12 -51.44
C THR A 270 -19.22 45.76 -51.51
N ALA A 271 -18.34 46.70 -51.18
CA ALA A 271 -16.90 46.55 -51.07
C ALA A 271 -16.31 47.65 -50.16
N GLY A 272 -15.15 47.44 -49.56
CA GLY A 272 -14.51 48.43 -48.67
C GLY A 272 -15.11 48.46 -47.26
N PRO A 273 -14.55 49.24 -46.32
CA PRO A 273 -14.92 49.19 -44.92
C PRO A 273 -16.23 49.93 -44.61
N ILE A 274 -16.78 49.70 -43.41
CA ILE A 274 -17.81 50.52 -42.77
C ILE A 274 -17.23 51.03 -41.45
N ASN A 275 -16.95 52.33 -41.39
CA ASN A 275 -16.35 52.99 -40.23
C ASN A 275 -17.31 54.08 -39.73
N VAL A 276 -17.80 53.96 -38.50
CA VAL A 276 -18.78 54.87 -37.90
C VAL A 276 -18.37 55.21 -36.46
N ASN A 277 -18.41 56.51 -36.14
CA ASN A 277 -18.38 56.98 -34.77
C ASN A 277 -19.80 57.40 -34.38
N GLU A 278 -20.35 56.87 -33.30
CA GLU A 278 -21.63 57.28 -32.74
C GLU A 278 -21.40 57.93 -31.38
N THR A 279 -22.02 59.08 -31.14
CA THR A 279 -21.76 59.88 -29.93
C THR A 279 -22.58 59.47 -28.72
N ASP A 280 -23.69 58.76 -28.90
CA ASP A 280 -24.51 58.23 -27.81
C ASP A 280 -24.83 56.72 -27.92
N ASN A 281 -26.08 56.31 -27.71
CA ASN A 281 -26.45 54.90 -27.74
C ASN A 281 -26.87 54.52 -29.16
N LEU A 282 -26.41 53.37 -29.64
CA LEU A 282 -26.74 52.87 -30.96
C LEU A 282 -27.57 51.59 -30.90
N GLU A 283 -28.69 51.56 -31.61
CA GLU A 283 -29.38 50.32 -31.95
C GLU A 283 -29.17 49.96 -33.43
N VAL A 284 -28.48 48.85 -33.70
CA VAL A 284 -28.39 48.27 -35.04
C VAL A 284 -29.67 47.50 -35.33
N THR A 285 -30.42 47.94 -36.33
CA THR A 285 -31.75 47.42 -36.64
C THR A 285 -32.06 47.54 -38.13
N GLN A 286 -33.28 47.21 -38.54
CA GLN A 286 -33.74 47.45 -39.90
C GLN A 286 -34.11 48.93 -40.08
N VAL A 287 -33.41 49.62 -40.97
CA VAL A 287 -33.77 50.97 -41.42
C VAL A 287 -33.98 50.94 -42.93
N GLY A 288 -35.17 51.36 -43.39
CA GLY A 288 -35.53 51.30 -44.80
C GLY A 288 -35.57 49.86 -45.33
N THR A 289 -34.66 49.54 -46.24
CA THR A 289 -34.54 48.21 -46.85
C THR A 289 -33.39 47.38 -46.30
N THR A 290 -32.46 48.01 -45.59
CA THR A 290 -31.25 47.41 -45.04
C THR A 290 -31.52 46.86 -43.65
N ILE A 291 -30.99 45.67 -43.38
CA ILE A 291 -31.11 44.96 -42.11
C ILE A 291 -29.70 44.85 -41.55
N GLY A 292 -29.48 45.32 -40.33
CA GLY A 292 -28.17 45.25 -39.68
C GLY A 292 -27.07 46.04 -40.42
N ILE A 293 -25.84 45.56 -40.28
CA ILE A 293 -24.65 46.10 -40.91
C ILE A 293 -24.00 44.99 -41.74
N THR A 294 -23.67 45.25 -43.00
CA THR A 294 -22.99 44.25 -43.85
C THR A 294 -21.97 44.87 -44.80
N THR A 295 -20.78 44.28 -44.84
CA THR A 295 -19.77 44.60 -45.86
C THR A 295 -18.90 43.39 -46.21
N THR A 296 -17.95 43.57 -47.14
CA THR A 296 -16.86 42.62 -47.42
C THR A 296 -15.50 43.11 -46.92
N GLY A 297 -15.40 44.34 -46.43
CA GLY A 297 -14.19 44.89 -45.78
C GLY A 297 -14.38 45.00 -44.28
N ASP A 298 -13.48 45.71 -43.60
CA ASP A 298 -13.54 45.86 -42.15
C ASP A 298 -14.79 46.62 -41.68
N ILE A 299 -15.24 46.32 -40.47
CA ILE A 299 -16.26 47.09 -39.76
C ILE A 299 -15.59 47.67 -38.51
N ASP A 300 -15.67 48.99 -38.34
CA ASP A 300 -15.14 49.70 -37.17
C ASP A 300 -16.24 50.61 -36.60
N LEU A 301 -16.71 50.29 -35.39
CA LEU A 301 -17.78 51.00 -34.69
C LEU A 301 -17.26 51.54 -33.36
N ASP A 302 -17.10 52.86 -33.26
CA ASP A 302 -16.80 53.57 -32.01
C ASP A 302 -18.09 54.18 -31.46
N ILE A 303 -18.64 53.61 -30.38
CA ILE A 303 -19.93 53.97 -29.81
C ILE A 303 -19.72 54.62 -28.44
N GLY A 304 -20.17 55.88 -28.29
CA GLY A 304 -19.96 56.68 -27.09
C GLY A 304 -20.68 56.17 -25.83
N ASP A 305 -21.74 55.36 -26.00
CA ASP A 305 -22.45 54.68 -24.91
C ASP A 305 -22.69 53.20 -25.26
N ASN A 306 -23.92 52.68 -25.23
CA ASN A 306 -24.18 51.25 -25.42
C ASN A 306 -24.55 50.93 -26.88
N LEU A 307 -24.09 49.75 -27.34
CA LEU A 307 -24.48 49.15 -28.60
C LEU A 307 -25.51 48.05 -28.35
N THR A 308 -26.65 48.12 -29.03
CA THR A 308 -27.68 47.07 -29.02
C THR A 308 -27.90 46.56 -30.44
N LEU A 309 -27.79 45.25 -30.65
CA LEU A 309 -28.25 44.63 -31.90
C LEU A 309 -29.69 44.16 -31.70
N ALA A 310 -30.62 44.68 -32.50
CA ALA A 310 -32.00 44.23 -32.47
C ALA A 310 -32.11 42.77 -32.95
N ALA A 311 -33.08 42.02 -32.45
CA ALA A 311 -33.21 40.60 -32.78
C ALA A 311 -33.24 40.36 -34.31
N ASN A 312 -32.45 39.40 -34.81
CA ASN A 312 -32.28 39.11 -36.26
C ASN A 312 -31.57 40.23 -37.06
N ASN A 313 -30.78 41.09 -36.43
CA ASN A 313 -30.01 42.13 -37.11
C ASN A 313 -28.53 41.95 -36.80
N ASP A 314 -27.79 41.46 -37.79
CA ASP A 314 -26.40 41.07 -37.63
C ASP A 314 -25.45 42.22 -37.98
N ILE A 315 -24.24 42.14 -37.46
CA ILE A 315 -23.06 42.85 -37.96
C ILE A 315 -22.22 41.81 -38.69
N ASN A 316 -22.12 41.92 -40.03
CA ASN A 316 -21.47 40.92 -40.87
C ASN A 316 -20.38 41.51 -41.77
N SER A 317 -19.14 41.09 -41.54
CA SER A 317 -18.00 41.31 -42.43
C SER A 317 -17.67 40.04 -43.21
N ASN A 318 -17.97 40.03 -44.51
CA ASN A 318 -17.70 38.90 -45.41
C ASN A 318 -16.26 38.92 -45.98
N GLY A 319 -15.27 39.32 -45.18
CA GLY A 319 -13.87 39.31 -45.63
C GLY A 319 -12.86 40.11 -44.80
N GLY A 320 -13.29 41.09 -44.03
CA GLY A 320 -12.44 41.91 -43.13
C GLY A 320 -12.72 41.68 -41.64
N GLY A 321 -12.01 42.38 -40.77
CA GLY A 321 -12.17 42.29 -39.31
C GLY A 321 -13.37 43.09 -38.79
N ILE A 322 -13.70 42.91 -37.52
CA ILE A 322 -14.73 43.70 -36.83
C ILE A 322 -14.14 44.25 -35.54
N THR A 323 -14.11 45.57 -35.40
CA THR A 323 -13.73 46.26 -34.16
C THR A 323 -14.95 47.00 -33.62
N ILE A 324 -15.25 46.80 -32.33
CA ILE A 324 -16.34 47.49 -31.63
C ILE A 324 -15.78 48.07 -30.32
N ASP A 325 -15.81 49.39 -30.21
CA ASP A 325 -15.57 50.13 -28.99
C ASP A 325 -16.92 50.62 -28.45
N ALA A 326 -17.32 50.20 -27.24
CA ALA A 326 -18.61 50.60 -26.65
C ALA A 326 -18.57 50.54 -25.10
N ASN A 327 -19.61 51.06 -24.44
CA ASN A 327 -19.87 50.70 -23.03
C ASN A 327 -20.39 49.26 -22.96
N ASP A 328 -21.69 49.03 -23.14
CA ASP A 328 -22.21 47.65 -23.17
C ASP A 328 -22.56 47.24 -24.59
N VAL A 329 -22.31 45.97 -24.93
CA VAL A 329 -22.81 45.33 -26.14
C VAL A 329 -23.91 44.34 -25.75
N THR A 330 -25.10 44.52 -26.30
CA THR A 330 -26.23 43.60 -26.13
C THR A 330 -26.65 43.02 -27.48
N GLN A 331 -26.44 41.72 -27.68
CA GLN A 331 -27.00 40.98 -28.80
C GLN A 331 -28.38 40.44 -28.40
N ASN A 332 -29.48 41.01 -28.88
CA ASN A 332 -30.79 40.37 -28.69
C ASN A 332 -30.85 39.05 -29.47
N ASN A 333 -31.86 38.21 -29.22
CA ASN A 333 -31.95 36.87 -29.79
C ASN A 333 -31.71 36.82 -31.30
N ASN A 334 -30.88 35.86 -31.74
CA ASN A 334 -30.51 35.64 -33.13
C ASN A 334 -29.88 36.89 -33.77
N ALA A 335 -29.12 37.68 -33.02
CA ALA A 335 -28.40 38.82 -33.57
C ALA A 335 -26.90 38.56 -33.48
N ASP A 336 -26.25 38.39 -34.62
CA ASP A 336 -24.88 37.87 -34.68
C ASP A 336 -23.85 38.94 -35.00
N ILE A 337 -22.61 38.71 -34.57
CA ILE A 337 -21.41 39.44 -35.01
C ILE A 337 -20.53 38.43 -35.75
N LEU A 338 -20.45 38.56 -37.08
CA LEU A 338 -19.88 37.55 -37.97
C LEU A 338 -18.75 38.12 -38.81
N SER A 339 -17.59 37.48 -38.78
CA SER A 339 -16.47 37.75 -39.66
C SER A 339 -16.07 36.48 -40.40
N SER A 340 -16.03 36.55 -41.74
CA SER A 340 -15.56 35.46 -42.60
C SER A 340 -14.15 35.70 -43.15
N GLY A 341 -13.36 36.55 -42.48
CA GLY A 341 -12.00 36.89 -42.90
C GLY A 341 -10.99 35.75 -42.71
N THR A 342 -9.75 36.02 -43.12
CA THR A 342 -8.61 35.09 -42.89
C THR A 342 -7.98 35.35 -41.52
N PRO A 343 -7.13 34.45 -40.98
CA PRO A 343 -6.49 34.65 -39.67
C PRO A 343 -5.60 35.89 -39.53
N THR A 344 -5.41 36.69 -40.59
CA THR A 344 -4.65 37.94 -40.56
C THR A 344 -5.52 39.19 -40.68
N ASP A 345 -6.80 39.02 -40.97
CA ASP A 345 -7.68 40.11 -41.45
C ASP A 345 -9.15 39.86 -41.10
N GLY A 346 -9.45 38.89 -40.23
CA GLY A 346 -10.81 38.45 -39.90
C GLY A 346 -11.11 38.48 -38.42
N ASP A 347 -10.22 39.04 -37.62
CA ASP A 347 -10.37 39.04 -36.17
C ASP A 347 -11.59 39.88 -35.75
N ILE A 348 -12.24 39.45 -34.68
CA ILE A 348 -13.31 40.22 -34.01
C ILE A 348 -12.75 40.73 -32.70
N THR A 349 -12.72 42.05 -32.50
CA THR A 349 -12.24 42.70 -31.28
C THR A 349 -13.34 43.55 -30.65
N LEU A 350 -13.69 43.27 -29.40
CA LEU A 350 -14.65 44.07 -28.61
C LEU A 350 -13.93 44.72 -27.43
N ASN A 351 -13.86 46.06 -27.38
CA ASN A 351 -13.40 46.80 -26.20
C ASN A 351 -14.60 47.42 -25.50
N ILE A 352 -15.01 46.79 -24.40
CA ILE A 352 -16.32 47.03 -23.79
C ILE A 352 -16.25 47.10 -22.26
N ARG A 353 -17.33 47.55 -21.66
CA ARG A 353 -17.65 47.31 -20.26
C ARG A 353 -18.30 45.96 -20.07
N SER A 354 -19.31 45.58 -20.83
CA SER A 354 -19.96 44.27 -20.66
C SER A 354 -20.58 43.75 -21.94
N LEU A 355 -20.61 42.42 -22.09
CA LEU A 355 -21.28 41.70 -23.17
C LEU A 355 -22.48 40.93 -22.62
N ILE A 356 -23.61 40.98 -23.33
CA ILE A 356 -24.78 40.13 -23.10
C ILE A 356 -25.23 39.55 -24.43
N GLN A 357 -25.15 38.23 -24.59
CA GLN A 357 -25.75 37.50 -25.70
C GLN A 357 -27.11 36.94 -25.31
N GLY A 358 -28.15 37.27 -26.08
CA GLY A 358 -29.44 36.60 -26.04
C GLY A 358 -29.37 35.23 -26.68
N SER A 359 -30.48 34.49 -26.65
CA SER A 359 -30.52 33.13 -27.21
C SER A 359 -30.31 33.09 -28.72
N ASP A 360 -29.60 32.05 -29.18
CA ASP A 360 -29.21 31.81 -30.57
C ASP A 360 -28.35 32.95 -31.15
N SER A 361 -27.64 33.71 -30.33
CA SER A 361 -26.81 34.84 -30.75
C SER A 361 -25.34 34.48 -30.68
N LYS A 362 -24.60 34.81 -31.74
CA LYS A 362 -23.21 34.36 -31.88
C LYS A 362 -22.20 35.48 -32.14
N ILE A 363 -20.97 35.28 -31.67
CA ILE A 363 -19.78 35.96 -32.19
C ILE A 363 -18.94 34.92 -32.93
N ASP A 364 -18.74 35.07 -34.24
CA ASP A 364 -18.06 34.07 -35.08
C ASP A 364 -16.99 34.70 -35.98
N ALA A 365 -15.73 34.46 -35.68
CA ALA A 365 -14.59 34.87 -36.52
C ALA A 365 -14.15 33.77 -37.52
N GLY A 366 -14.86 32.64 -37.56
CA GLY A 366 -14.53 31.49 -38.39
C GLY A 366 -13.14 30.92 -38.09
N SER A 367 -12.18 31.20 -38.98
CA SER A 367 -10.78 30.76 -38.81
C SER A 367 -9.87 31.81 -38.17
N ALA A 368 -10.37 33.02 -37.94
CA ALA A 368 -9.67 34.11 -37.30
C ALA A 368 -9.93 34.14 -35.79
N ASN A 369 -9.40 35.12 -35.07
CA ASN A 369 -9.45 35.16 -33.61
C ASN A 369 -10.60 36.04 -33.10
N VAL A 370 -11.01 35.80 -31.85
CA VAL A 370 -11.97 36.63 -31.12
C VAL A 370 -11.27 37.16 -29.86
N ASP A 371 -11.19 38.48 -29.73
CA ASP A 371 -10.63 39.17 -28.55
C ASP A 371 -11.73 40.01 -27.87
N ILE A 372 -12.10 39.67 -26.64
CA ILE A 372 -13.10 40.40 -25.85
C ILE A 372 -12.42 41.02 -24.63
N ASN A 373 -12.28 42.34 -24.64
CA ASN A 373 -11.73 43.13 -23.55
C ASN A 373 -12.86 43.82 -22.78
N ALA A 374 -13.46 43.13 -21.81
CA ALA A 374 -14.56 43.62 -20.98
C ALA A 374 -14.09 44.09 -19.59
N THR A 375 -14.39 45.34 -19.20
CA THR A 375 -14.11 45.81 -17.82
C THR A 375 -15.13 45.34 -16.76
N GLY A 376 -16.19 44.65 -17.18
CA GLY A 376 -17.27 44.13 -16.36
C GLY A 376 -17.54 42.65 -16.69
N SER A 377 -18.81 42.27 -16.83
CA SER A 377 -19.22 40.88 -17.04
C SER A 377 -19.35 40.51 -18.51
N VAL A 378 -19.12 39.24 -18.83
CA VAL A 378 -19.40 38.63 -20.14
C VAL A 378 -20.43 37.53 -19.93
N TYR A 379 -21.64 37.74 -20.45
CA TYR A 379 -22.71 36.75 -20.50
C TYR A 379 -22.85 36.28 -21.95
N LEU A 380 -22.50 35.02 -22.20
CA LEU A 380 -22.35 34.47 -23.54
C LEU A 380 -23.41 33.40 -23.87
N ASP A 381 -23.53 33.08 -25.17
CA ASP A 381 -24.40 32.05 -25.76
C ASP A 381 -23.60 31.22 -26.78
N GLU A 382 -22.98 31.84 -27.79
CA GLU A 382 -22.01 31.16 -28.67
C GLU A 382 -20.86 32.10 -29.12
N ILE A 383 -19.61 31.65 -28.96
CA ILE A 383 -18.39 32.34 -29.41
C ILE A 383 -17.47 31.36 -30.15
N ASN A 384 -17.17 31.64 -31.42
CA ASN A 384 -16.35 30.78 -32.26
C ASN A 384 -15.16 31.53 -32.90
N GLY A 385 -13.97 30.92 -32.80
CA GLY A 385 -12.73 31.44 -33.39
C GLY A 385 -11.62 30.39 -33.44
N ASN A 386 -10.44 30.77 -33.93
CA ASN A 386 -9.24 29.94 -33.83
C ASN A 386 -8.58 30.09 -32.45
N ILE A 387 -8.35 31.34 -32.03
CA ILE A 387 -8.04 31.72 -30.65
C ILE A 387 -9.22 32.53 -30.14
N VAL A 388 -9.71 32.21 -28.96
CA VAL A 388 -10.71 33.02 -28.24
C VAL A 388 -10.06 33.52 -26.95
N ASP A 389 -9.85 34.84 -26.84
CA ASP A 389 -9.30 35.51 -25.66
C ASP A 389 -10.37 36.39 -25.03
N ILE A 390 -10.77 36.06 -23.80
CA ILE A 390 -11.81 36.79 -23.06
C ILE A 390 -11.22 37.30 -21.75
N SER A 391 -11.14 38.63 -21.63
CA SER A 391 -10.81 39.30 -20.38
C SER A 391 -12.05 40.00 -19.83
N ALA A 392 -12.46 39.64 -18.61
CA ALA A 392 -13.60 40.20 -17.91
C ALA A 392 -13.18 40.77 -16.55
N GLY A 393 -13.61 41.99 -16.22
CA GLY A 393 -13.38 42.57 -14.90
C GLY A 393 -14.23 41.95 -13.78
N ASN A 394 -15.29 41.19 -14.14
CA ASN A 394 -16.14 40.46 -13.20
C ASN A 394 -16.16 38.95 -13.54
N ASN A 395 -17.26 38.43 -14.08
CA ASN A 395 -17.48 37.01 -14.38
C ASN A 395 -17.60 36.77 -15.89
N ILE A 396 -17.27 35.54 -16.29
CA ILE A 396 -17.56 34.97 -17.62
C ILE A 396 -18.54 33.83 -17.40
N GLU A 397 -19.77 33.96 -17.87
CA GLU A 397 -20.85 33.01 -17.59
C GLU A 397 -21.72 32.79 -18.82
N GLU A 398 -22.24 31.58 -18.96
CA GLU A 398 -23.35 31.31 -19.85
C GLU A 398 -24.57 32.13 -19.40
N ASN A 399 -25.20 32.86 -20.33
CA ASN A 399 -26.32 33.74 -20.01
C ASN A 399 -27.60 32.97 -19.66
N ALA A 400 -27.84 31.86 -20.36
CA ALA A 400 -29.04 31.04 -20.21
C ALA A 400 -28.65 29.55 -20.21
N PRO A 401 -28.71 28.87 -19.05
CA PRO A 401 -28.18 27.51 -18.94
C PRO A 401 -28.87 26.52 -19.87
N ASP A 402 -28.11 25.97 -20.80
CA ASP A 402 -28.47 24.87 -21.66
C ASP A 402 -27.39 23.78 -21.72
N ALA A 403 -27.12 23.21 -22.89
CA ALA A 403 -26.11 22.16 -23.08
C ALA A 403 -25.45 22.26 -24.46
N GLY A 404 -25.69 23.39 -25.15
CA GLY A 404 -25.01 23.78 -26.37
C GLY A 404 -23.55 24.08 -26.09
N ILE A 405 -22.76 24.25 -27.14
CA ILE A 405 -21.37 24.67 -26.97
C ILE A 405 -21.35 26.19 -26.92
N ASP A 406 -20.95 26.73 -25.78
CA ASP A 406 -20.74 28.16 -25.55
C ASP A 406 -19.55 28.70 -26.33
N ILE A 407 -18.44 27.94 -26.34
CA ILE A 407 -17.18 28.39 -26.93
C ILE A 407 -16.56 27.29 -27.77
N THR A 408 -16.34 27.55 -29.05
CA THR A 408 -15.54 26.71 -29.95
C THR A 408 -14.24 27.40 -30.32
N ALA A 409 -13.10 26.80 -29.98
CA ALA A 409 -11.79 27.34 -30.32
C ALA A 409 -10.74 26.25 -30.50
N TYR A 410 -9.59 26.57 -31.09
CA TYR A 410 -8.40 25.73 -30.90
C TYR A 410 -7.77 26.03 -29.52
N ASP A 411 -7.55 27.33 -29.27
CA ASP A 411 -7.02 27.87 -28.02
C ASP A 411 -8.05 28.77 -27.33
N LEU A 412 -8.29 28.53 -26.04
CA LEU A 412 -9.16 29.37 -25.21
C LEU A 412 -8.37 29.98 -24.06
N LEU A 413 -8.36 31.31 -24.00
CA LEU A 413 -7.79 32.11 -22.94
C LEU A 413 -8.91 32.86 -22.22
N MET A 414 -8.97 32.74 -20.90
CA MET A 414 -9.98 33.43 -20.09
C MET A 414 -9.37 34.06 -18.85
N THR A 415 -9.74 35.31 -18.56
CA THR A 415 -9.44 35.98 -17.29
C THR A 415 -10.69 36.61 -16.71
N ALA A 416 -10.92 36.39 -15.42
CA ALA A 416 -12.06 36.94 -14.68
C ALA A 416 -11.62 37.29 -13.24
N SER A 417 -12.45 38.03 -12.52
CA SER A 417 -12.22 38.32 -11.09
C SER A 417 -13.22 37.63 -10.16
N THR A 418 -14.44 37.33 -10.63
CA THR A 418 -15.52 36.81 -9.78
C THR A 418 -16.12 35.48 -10.27
N GLY A 419 -15.37 34.72 -11.08
CA GLY A 419 -15.71 33.37 -11.54
C GLY A 419 -15.71 33.21 -13.06
N ILE A 420 -15.48 31.98 -13.50
CA ILE A 420 -15.55 31.51 -14.90
C ILE A 420 -16.46 30.28 -14.90
N GLY A 421 -17.65 30.36 -15.47
CA GLY A 421 -18.63 29.28 -15.37
C GLY A 421 -19.17 29.02 -13.95
N ASN A 422 -18.90 29.92 -12.99
CA ASN A 422 -19.19 29.73 -11.57
C ASN A 422 -20.69 29.47 -11.24
N ASN A 423 -21.60 30.19 -11.90
CA ASN A 423 -23.05 30.03 -11.68
C ASN A 423 -23.69 29.03 -12.65
N ASN A 424 -23.18 29.00 -13.89
CA ASN A 424 -23.59 28.13 -14.98
C ASN A 424 -22.30 27.64 -15.65
N THR A 425 -22.09 26.33 -15.68
CA THR A 425 -20.91 25.68 -16.27
C THR A 425 -20.72 26.16 -17.71
N LEU A 426 -19.48 26.41 -18.13
CA LEU A 426 -19.21 26.74 -19.53
C LEU A 426 -18.99 25.48 -20.36
N GLU A 427 -19.84 25.24 -21.35
CA GLU A 427 -19.68 24.17 -22.32
C GLU A 427 -18.74 24.58 -23.46
N THR A 428 -17.64 23.86 -23.64
CA THR A 428 -16.57 24.23 -24.56
C THR A 428 -16.27 23.10 -25.54
N GLN A 429 -15.74 23.48 -26.70
CA GLN A 429 -15.12 22.57 -27.65
C GLN A 429 -13.77 23.14 -28.04
N VAL A 430 -12.78 22.93 -27.17
CA VAL A 430 -11.43 23.49 -27.28
C VAL A 430 -10.36 22.42 -27.17
N SER A 431 -9.22 22.65 -27.82
CA SER A 431 -8.07 21.74 -27.76
C SER A 431 -7.12 22.11 -26.63
N ARG A 432 -6.96 23.41 -26.35
CA ARG A 432 -6.09 23.91 -25.28
C ARG A 432 -6.76 25.02 -24.48
N LEU A 433 -6.51 25.05 -23.18
CA LEU A 433 -7.15 25.98 -22.24
C LEU A 433 -6.13 26.61 -21.28
N ASN A 434 -6.19 27.94 -21.15
CA ASN A 434 -5.68 28.69 -20.01
C ASN A 434 -6.79 29.56 -19.43
N ALA A 435 -6.98 29.49 -18.11
CA ALA A 435 -8.05 30.24 -17.43
C ALA A 435 -7.58 30.74 -16.07
N TYR A 436 -7.88 31.99 -15.73
CA TYR A 436 -7.51 32.56 -14.44
C TYR A 436 -8.62 33.37 -13.81
N ASN A 437 -8.99 33.04 -12.57
CA ASN A 437 -9.90 33.81 -11.74
C ASN A 437 -9.17 34.42 -10.54
N SER A 438 -9.21 35.74 -10.40
CA SER A 438 -8.25 36.46 -9.53
C SER A 438 -8.73 36.81 -8.12
N THR A 439 -9.96 36.49 -7.70
CA THR A 439 -10.48 37.01 -6.42
C THR A 439 -11.49 36.13 -5.69
N SER A 440 -12.55 35.68 -6.36
CA SER A 440 -13.57 34.82 -5.74
C SER A 440 -14.39 34.06 -6.77
N GLY A 441 -15.03 32.96 -6.40
CA GLY A 441 -15.92 32.20 -7.27
C GLY A 441 -15.17 31.10 -8.02
N ASN A 442 -15.92 30.16 -8.58
CA ASN A 442 -15.36 28.94 -9.14
C ASN A 442 -14.93 29.11 -10.60
N ILE A 443 -14.08 28.19 -11.05
CA ILE A 443 -13.87 27.90 -12.47
C ILE A 443 -14.58 26.58 -12.75
N ASP A 444 -15.62 26.58 -13.58
CA ASP A 444 -16.37 25.37 -13.94
C ASP A 444 -16.54 25.25 -15.46
N ILE A 445 -15.91 24.23 -16.06
CA ILE A 445 -15.79 24.07 -17.51
C ILE A 445 -16.09 22.61 -17.90
N HIS A 446 -16.93 22.43 -18.90
CA HIS A 446 -17.17 21.15 -19.54
C HIS A 446 -16.66 21.18 -20.98
N ASN A 447 -15.58 20.46 -21.30
CA ASN A 447 -15.03 20.39 -22.65
C ASN A 447 -15.45 19.12 -23.40
N THR A 448 -15.81 19.29 -24.67
CA THR A 448 -16.01 18.18 -25.60
C THR A 448 -14.73 17.85 -26.35
N GLY A 449 -14.35 16.58 -26.37
CA GLY A 449 -13.08 16.13 -26.98
C GLY A 449 -11.91 16.24 -26.01
N ASP A 450 -10.68 16.08 -26.52
CA ASP A 450 -9.46 16.11 -25.71
C ASP A 450 -9.13 17.54 -25.26
N LEU A 451 -8.68 17.69 -24.01
CA LEU A 451 -8.29 18.99 -23.44
C LEU A 451 -6.84 18.97 -22.96
N THR A 452 -6.04 19.90 -23.45
CA THR A 452 -4.67 20.12 -22.95
C THR A 452 -4.58 21.42 -22.14
N ILE A 453 -4.01 21.34 -20.95
CA ILE A 453 -3.66 22.51 -20.11
C ILE A 453 -2.13 22.67 -20.19
N ASP A 454 -1.67 23.72 -20.88
CA ASP A 454 -0.27 23.98 -21.29
C ASP A 454 -0.05 25.50 -21.44
N ASP A 455 1.18 25.97 -21.67
CA ASP A 455 1.43 27.39 -21.99
C ASP A 455 0.94 27.75 -23.41
N ILE A 456 -0.29 28.27 -23.48
CA ILE A 456 -0.84 28.84 -24.72
C ILE A 456 -0.79 30.38 -24.78
N GLY A 457 0.00 31.01 -23.91
CA GLY A 457 0.31 32.43 -24.02
C GLY A 457 -0.46 33.36 -23.09
N LEU A 458 -1.27 32.85 -22.16
CA LEU A 458 -1.84 33.69 -21.08
C LEU A 458 -0.72 34.32 -20.24
N GLY A 459 0.38 33.60 -20.02
CA GLY A 459 1.55 34.09 -19.29
C GLY A 459 1.23 34.48 -17.83
N GLN A 460 0.18 33.91 -17.26
CA GLN A 460 -0.28 34.25 -15.92
C GLN A 460 0.70 33.76 -14.88
N ILE A 461 1.16 34.69 -14.04
CA ILE A 461 2.03 34.41 -12.90
C ILE A 461 1.27 34.78 -11.63
N VAL A 462 1.07 33.79 -10.76
CA VAL A 462 0.47 33.98 -9.44
C VAL A 462 1.56 33.97 -8.37
N THR A 463 1.35 34.76 -7.31
CA THR A 463 2.15 34.64 -6.08
C THR A 463 1.36 33.77 -5.12
N ALA A 464 1.82 32.53 -4.93
CA ALA A 464 1.15 31.58 -4.06
C ALA A 464 1.35 31.93 -2.57
N PRO A 465 0.57 31.33 -1.64
CA PRO A 465 0.67 31.58 -0.20
C PRO A 465 2.06 31.35 0.42
N ASP A 466 2.89 30.49 -0.18
CA ASP A 466 4.29 30.24 0.19
C ASP A 466 5.24 31.41 -0.14
N GLY A 467 4.76 32.39 -0.92
CA GLY A 467 5.51 33.56 -1.37
C GLY A 467 6.33 33.36 -2.64
N PHE A 468 6.25 32.20 -3.29
CA PHE A 468 6.85 31.94 -4.60
C PHE A 468 5.92 32.35 -5.73
N ASN A 469 6.52 32.55 -6.90
CA ASN A 469 5.79 32.88 -8.11
C ASN A 469 5.72 31.64 -9.00
N TYR A 470 4.51 31.29 -9.42
CA TYR A 470 4.24 30.15 -10.29
C TYR A 470 3.60 30.61 -11.59
N ALA A 471 4.10 30.10 -12.71
CA ALA A 471 3.37 30.16 -13.97
C ALA A 471 2.26 29.10 -13.93
N ILE A 472 1.04 29.49 -14.30
CA ILE A 472 -0.13 28.61 -14.22
C ILE A 472 -0.81 28.43 -15.58
N GLY A 473 -1.38 27.24 -15.82
CA GLY A 473 -2.27 27.00 -16.96
C GLY A 473 -3.70 27.42 -16.61
N VAL A 474 -4.30 26.72 -15.64
CA VAL A 474 -5.57 27.10 -15.02
C VAL A 474 -5.32 27.47 -13.56
N GLY A 475 -5.90 28.56 -13.08
CA GLY A 475 -5.83 28.85 -11.65
C GLY A 475 -6.92 29.73 -11.08
N ASN A 476 -7.20 29.53 -9.80
CA ASN A 476 -8.26 30.21 -9.08
C ASN A 476 -7.78 30.73 -7.72
N ASP A 477 -7.77 32.05 -7.57
CA ASP A 477 -7.54 32.72 -6.29
C ASP A 477 -8.89 32.90 -5.57
N GLY A 478 -9.31 31.87 -4.82
CA GLY A 478 -10.51 31.89 -3.99
C GLY A 478 -11.74 31.24 -4.63
N GLY A 479 -11.83 29.92 -4.55
CA GLY A 479 -12.94 29.11 -5.07
C GLY A 479 -12.43 27.80 -5.68
N ASP A 480 -13.35 26.96 -6.11
CA ASP A 480 -13.03 25.63 -6.62
C ASP A 480 -12.71 25.68 -8.13
N ILE A 481 -12.03 24.64 -8.61
CA ILE A 481 -11.81 24.39 -10.04
C ILE A 481 -12.45 23.04 -10.37
N SER A 482 -13.42 23.04 -11.28
CA SER A 482 -14.09 21.86 -11.82
C SER A 482 -13.89 21.84 -13.33
N ILE A 483 -13.25 20.80 -13.83
CA ILE A 483 -13.07 20.60 -15.27
C ILE A 483 -13.52 19.19 -15.63
N GLN A 484 -14.58 19.10 -16.42
CA GLN A 484 -15.09 17.85 -16.96
C GLN A 484 -14.78 17.76 -18.46
N VAL A 485 -14.31 16.60 -18.92
CA VAL A 485 -13.91 16.39 -20.31
C VAL A 485 -14.45 15.05 -20.82
N ALA A 486 -15.16 15.08 -21.96
CA ALA A 486 -15.76 13.88 -22.57
C ALA A 486 -14.74 12.93 -23.26
N SER A 487 -13.45 13.18 -23.08
CA SER A 487 -12.32 12.41 -23.62
C SER A 487 -11.16 12.50 -22.62
N SER A 488 -9.91 12.70 -23.06
CA SER A 488 -8.75 12.76 -22.15
C SER A 488 -8.36 14.19 -21.75
N ILE A 489 -7.83 14.32 -20.53
CA ILE A 489 -7.18 15.54 -20.02
C ILE A 489 -5.66 15.34 -20.06
N PHE A 490 -4.95 16.32 -20.60
CA PHE A 490 -3.49 16.36 -20.65
C PHE A 490 -2.97 17.55 -19.84
N LEU A 491 -2.35 17.28 -18.69
CA LEU A 491 -1.71 18.28 -17.84
C LEU A 491 -0.24 18.40 -18.23
N ARG A 492 0.07 19.41 -19.05
CA ARG A 492 1.42 19.68 -19.58
C ARG A 492 2.09 20.86 -18.91
N GLY A 493 1.26 21.75 -18.35
CA GLY A 493 1.64 22.94 -17.60
C GLY A 493 2.50 23.91 -18.40
N PRO A 494 2.68 25.14 -17.91
CA PRO A 494 3.45 26.11 -18.65
C PRO A 494 4.96 25.87 -18.58
N ALA A 495 5.69 26.28 -19.62
CA ALA A 495 7.14 26.11 -19.68
C ALA A 495 7.85 26.84 -18.51
N PRO A 496 8.71 26.17 -17.72
CA PRO A 496 9.41 26.80 -16.61
C PRO A 496 10.53 27.71 -17.11
N ILE A 497 10.23 28.99 -17.36
CA ILE A 497 11.22 30.00 -17.73
C ILE A 497 10.80 31.37 -17.20
N PRO A 498 11.40 31.95 -16.12
CA PRO A 498 12.36 31.45 -15.13
C PRO A 498 11.73 31.10 -13.76
N VAL A 499 10.42 30.86 -13.72
CA VAL A 499 9.62 30.57 -12.52
C VAL A 499 9.19 29.10 -12.51
N TYR A 500 8.82 28.58 -11.33
CA TYR A 500 8.20 27.26 -11.19
C TYR A 500 6.84 27.22 -11.93
N SER A 501 6.36 26.02 -12.24
CA SER A 501 5.14 25.84 -13.04
C SER A 501 4.15 24.90 -12.36
N ILE A 502 2.86 25.26 -12.41
CA ILE A 502 1.74 24.45 -11.92
C ILE A 502 0.70 24.38 -13.06
N ALA A 503 0.27 23.18 -13.49
CA ALA A 503 -0.74 23.11 -14.56
C ALA A 503 -2.11 23.60 -14.06
N VAL A 504 -2.54 23.15 -12.88
CA VAL A 504 -3.80 23.57 -12.23
C VAL A 504 -3.54 24.02 -10.79
N TYR A 505 -3.85 25.28 -10.46
CA TYR A 505 -3.55 25.91 -9.18
C TYR A 505 -4.81 26.44 -8.49
N ALA A 506 -5.01 26.15 -7.20
CA ALA A 506 -6.07 26.76 -6.39
C ALA A 506 -5.54 27.32 -5.06
N ASN A 507 -6.02 28.50 -4.69
CA ASN A 507 -5.72 29.11 -3.39
C ASN A 507 -6.84 28.83 -2.40
N GLY A 508 -6.77 27.68 -1.72
CA GLY A 508 -7.70 27.25 -0.66
C GLY A 508 -9.06 26.75 -1.14
N GLY A 509 -9.21 26.38 -2.41
CA GLY A 509 -10.40 25.72 -2.95
C GLY A 509 -10.07 24.35 -3.53
N ASP A 510 -11.10 23.56 -3.81
CA ASP A 510 -10.95 22.18 -4.27
C ASP A 510 -10.64 22.14 -5.78
N ILE A 511 -9.87 21.14 -6.21
CA ILE A 511 -9.59 20.88 -7.63
C ILE A 511 -10.18 19.53 -8.02
N THR A 512 -11.15 19.54 -8.92
CA THR A 512 -11.81 18.34 -9.46
C THR A 512 -11.62 18.26 -10.97
N LEU A 513 -10.92 17.22 -11.43
CA LEU A 513 -10.72 16.92 -12.85
C LEU A 513 -11.37 15.58 -13.19
N ILE A 514 -12.32 15.60 -14.13
CA ILE A 514 -13.06 14.41 -14.58
C ILE A 514 -12.85 14.21 -16.07
N ALA A 515 -12.37 13.05 -16.48
CA ALA A 515 -12.17 12.68 -17.87
C ALA A 515 -12.89 11.36 -18.17
N ASP A 516 -13.70 11.28 -19.24
CA ASP A 516 -14.24 10.00 -19.72
C ASP A 516 -13.13 9.07 -20.27
N GLY A 517 -12.00 9.66 -20.68
CA GLY A 517 -10.79 8.99 -21.15
C GLY A 517 -9.69 8.91 -20.08
N ASP A 518 -8.47 9.31 -20.45
CA ASP A 518 -7.29 9.31 -19.56
C ASP A 518 -7.07 10.69 -18.92
N ILE A 519 -6.48 10.72 -17.72
CA ILE A 519 -5.82 11.91 -17.17
C ILE A 519 -4.32 11.66 -17.21
N LEU A 520 -3.60 12.41 -18.03
CA LEU A 520 -2.16 12.24 -18.24
C LEU A 520 -1.44 13.51 -17.83
N ALA A 521 -0.52 13.41 -16.89
CA ALA A 521 0.24 14.53 -16.37
C ALA A 521 1.74 14.30 -16.54
N GLY A 522 2.44 15.34 -16.99
CA GLY A 522 3.89 15.29 -17.18
C GLY A 522 4.36 16.31 -18.20
N SER A 523 5.59 16.78 -18.01
CA SER A 523 6.22 17.78 -18.87
C SER A 523 7.40 17.20 -19.65
N THR A 524 7.64 17.72 -20.85
CA THR A 524 8.87 17.44 -21.61
C THR A 524 9.99 18.44 -21.31
N ILE A 525 9.67 19.50 -20.57
CA ILE A 525 10.50 20.69 -20.37
C ILE A 525 10.70 20.96 -18.88
N GLY A 526 11.21 19.97 -18.17
CA GLY A 526 11.64 20.11 -16.78
C GLY A 526 10.50 20.14 -15.76
N ASP A 527 10.85 20.72 -14.63
CA ASP A 527 10.18 20.71 -13.34
C ASP A 527 8.77 21.33 -13.35
N MET A 528 7.74 20.50 -13.14
CA MET A 528 6.32 20.92 -13.14
C MET A 528 5.49 20.16 -12.10
N CYS A 529 4.76 20.92 -11.28
CA CYS A 529 3.65 20.39 -10.48
C CYS A 529 2.40 20.27 -11.36
N ALA A 530 1.75 19.10 -11.39
CA ALA A 530 0.53 18.93 -12.15
C ALA A 530 -0.62 19.70 -11.50
N ILE A 531 -0.77 19.56 -10.20
CA ILE A 531 -1.91 20.09 -9.44
C ILE A 531 -1.44 20.54 -8.08
N ASP A 532 -1.78 21.76 -7.69
CA ASP A 532 -1.51 22.24 -6.35
C ASP A 532 -2.68 23.05 -5.79
N THR A 533 -3.13 22.70 -4.59
CA THR A 533 -4.11 23.48 -3.84
C THR A 533 -3.58 23.84 -2.45
N PHE A 534 -3.57 25.13 -2.15
CA PHE A 534 -3.12 25.65 -0.86
C PHE A 534 -4.23 25.57 0.20
N GLY A 535 -4.73 24.35 0.46
CA GLY A 535 -5.68 24.04 1.53
C GLY A 535 -7.06 23.49 1.12
N GLY A 536 -7.22 23.01 -0.12
CA GLY A 536 -8.42 22.28 -0.57
C GLY A 536 -8.13 20.83 -0.95
N ASP A 537 -9.16 20.11 -1.38
CA ASP A 537 -9.07 18.70 -1.81
C ASP A 537 -8.67 18.58 -3.30
N VAL A 538 -8.06 17.45 -3.67
CA VAL A 538 -7.77 17.11 -5.08
C VAL A 538 -8.52 15.84 -5.47
N THR A 539 -9.33 15.92 -6.52
CA THR A 539 -10.04 14.78 -7.10
C THR A 539 -9.67 14.60 -8.58
N LEU A 540 -9.09 13.45 -8.91
CA LEU A 540 -8.86 13.01 -10.29
C LEU A 540 -9.72 11.78 -10.58
N ASN A 541 -10.57 11.86 -11.60
CA ASN A 541 -11.43 10.76 -11.99
C ASN A 541 -11.35 10.51 -13.50
N ALA A 542 -10.64 9.46 -13.89
CA ALA A 542 -10.47 9.04 -15.28
C ALA A 542 -11.32 7.79 -15.59
N GLY A 543 -12.03 7.79 -16.72
CA GLY A 543 -12.74 6.62 -17.22
C GLY A 543 -11.81 5.50 -17.70
N ASN A 544 -10.54 5.82 -17.98
CA ASN A 544 -9.48 4.87 -18.35
C ASN A 544 -8.29 4.97 -17.38
N ASN A 545 -7.17 5.59 -17.74
CA ASN A 545 -5.98 5.63 -16.87
C ASN A 545 -5.73 7.00 -16.23
N VAL A 546 -5.15 7.00 -15.04
CA VAL A 546 -4.42 8.17 -14.51
C VAL A 546 -2.93 7.86 -14.59
N TYR A 547 -2.16 8.66 -15.34
CA TYR A 547 -0.71 8.53 -15.41
C TYR A 547 -0.04 9.85 -15.05
N LEU A 548 0.54 9.89 -13.85
CA LEU A 548 1.38 10.99 -13.38
C LEU A 548 2.85 10.66 -13.70
N GLY A 549 3.48 11.54 -14.48
CA GLY A 549 4.84 11.40 -15.01
C GLY A 549 4.93 10.88 -16.45
N ASP A 550 3.88 10.94 -17.28
CA ASP A 550 3.84 10.26 -18.59
C ASP A 550 4.88 10.74 -19.64
N GLN A 551 5.37 11.97 -19.53
CA GLN A 551 6.35 12.59 -20.45
C GLN A 551 7.82 12.51 -19.98
N GLY A 552 8.11 11.75 -18.91
CA GLY A 552 9.48 11.47 -18.46
C GLY A 552 10.09 12.50 -17.51
N ASN A 553 9.33 13.49 -17.03
CA ASN A 553 9.64 14.29 -15.85
C ASN A 553 8.48 14.18 -14.85
N TYR A 554 8.69 14.66 -13.64
CA TYR A 554 7.73 14.61 -12.55
C TYR A 554 6.44 15.39 -12.84
N ALA A 555 5.36 15.02 -12.16
CA ALA A 555 4.02 15.57 -12.34
C ALA A 555 3.28 15.65 -10.99
N ASP A 556 3.85 16.43 -10.07
CA ASP A 556 3.50 16.36 -8.65
C ASP A 556 2.06 16.77 -8.35
N VAL A 557 1.53 16.27 -7.24
CA VAL A 557 0.24 16.65 -6.67
C VAL A 557 0.47 17.16 -5.25
N ASN A 558 0.12 18.43 -5.03
CA ASN A 558 0.24 19.16 -3.75
C ASN A 558 1.66 19.24 -3.16
N TYR A 559 2.70 18.96 -3.93
CA TYR A 559 4.07 18.99 -3.40
C TYR A 559 4.48 20.37 -2.89
N GLU A 560 4.18 21.46 -3.61
CA GLU A 560 4.66 22.79 -3.23
C GLU A 560 3.93 23.30 -1.98
N SER A 561 2.61 23.12 -1.90
CA SER A 561 1.80 23.53 -0.73
C SER A 561 2.14 22.76 0.54
N VAL A 562 2.36 21.44 0.44
CA VAL A 562 2.68 20.59 1.58
C VAL A 562 4.12 20.81 2.05
N SER A 563 5.10 20.77 1.13
CA SER A 563 6.52 20.88 1.49
C SER A 563 6.90 22.24 2.11
N SER A 564 6.19 23.31 1.75
CA SER A 564 6.51 24.67 2.19
C SER A 564 5.71 25.13 3.41
N LEU A 565 4.44 24.73 3.51
CA LEU A 565 3.49 25.28 4.48
C LEU A 565 2.63 24.24 5.21
N THR A 566 2.79 22.94 4.93
CA THR A 566 1.90 21.88 5.44
C THR A 566 0.44 22.25 5.19
N LEU A 567 0.14 22.67 3.96
CA LEU A 567 -1.21 22.98 3.51
C LEU A 567 -1.57 21.99 2.41
N GLY A 568 -2.77 21.44 2.49
CA GLY A 568 -3.32 20.46 1.57
C GLY A 568 -4.70 20.03 2.06
N GLY A 569 -5.31 19.10 1.35
CA GLY A 569 -6.54 18.43 1.76
C GLY A 569 -6.48 16.97 1.33
N ALA A 570 -7.65 16.31 1.30
CA ALA A 570 -7.75 14.93 0.86
C ALA A 570 -7.39 14.81 -0.63
N ILE A 571 -6.73 13.71 -1.00
CA ILE A 571 -6.40 13.40 -2.40
C ILE A 571 -7.13 12.13 -2.80
N SER A 572 -7.96 12.20 -3.85
CA SER A 572 -8.67 11.06 -4.40
C SER A 572 -8.35 10.89 -5.88
N ILE A 573 -7.65 9.80 -6.22
CA ILE A 573 -7.30 9.44 -7.59
C ILE A 573 -8.04 8.16 -7.97
N THR A 574 -8.94 8.25 -8.94
CA THR A 574 -9.75 7.14 -9.44
C THR A 574 -9.51 6.94 -10.94
N ALA A 575 -9.30 5.70 -11.35
CA ALA A 575 -9.12 5.31 -12.74
C ALA A 575 -9.97 4.08 -13.08
N GLY A 576 -10.66 4.09 -14.22
CA GLY A 576 -11.40 2.92 -14.73
C GLY A 576 -10.51 1.75 -15.13
N ASN A 577 -9.21 1.98 -15.36
CA ASN A 577 -8.18 0.99 -15.63
C ASN A 577 -7.00 1.21 -14.67
N ASP A 578 -5.86 1.77 -15.10
CA ASP A 578 -4.64 1.82 -14.30
C ASP A 578 -4.39 3.19 -13.66
N ILE A 579 -3.81 3.19 -12.46
CA ILE A 579 -3.14 4.37 -11.87
C ILE A 579 -1.63 4.12 -11.93
N THR A 580 -0.87 5.04 -12.50
CA THR A 580 0.59 4.97 -12.56
C THR A 580 1.22 6.25 -12.05
N LEU A 581 2.10 6.12 -11.06
CA LEU A 581 3.01 7.15 -10.58
C LEU A 581 4.44 6.79 -11.01
N ASP A 582 5.12 7.69 -11.72
CA ASP A 582 6.42 7.40 -12.33
C ASP A 582 7.28 8.67 -12.43
N ASN A 583 8.55 8.51 -12.81
CA ASN A 583 9.48 9.60 -13.13
C ASN A 583 9.60 10.65 -12.01
N PHE A 584 9.83 10.18 -10.78
CA PHE A 584 10.10 11.03 -9.60
C PHE A 584 8.93 11.92 -9.22
N THR A 585 7.71 11.39 -9.36
CA THR A 585 6.49 12.16 -9.06
C THR A 585 6.08 11.96 -7.60
N TYR A 586 5.68 13.07 -6.97
CA TYR A 586 5.21 13.13 -5.60
C TYR A 586 3.69 13.33 -5.51
N VAL A 587 3.02 12.59 -4.63
CA VAL A 587 1.61 12.82 -4.26
C VAL A 587 1.52 12.99 -2.74
N TRP A 588 1.37 14.23 -2.28
CA TRP A 588 1.53 14.58 -0.88
C TRP A 588 0.25 15.15 -0.25
N GLY A 589 -0.18 14.58 0.87
CA GLY A 589 -1.33 15.00 1.67
C GLY A 589 -0.92 15.57 3.03
N VAL A 590 -1.84 16.26 3.71
CA VAL A 590 -1.63 16.81 5.07
C VAL A 590 -2.85 16.50 5.92
N ASP A 591 -2.69 15.74 7.00
CA ASP A 591 -3.70 15.29 7.97
C ASP A 591 -4.93 14.54 7.39
N ASP A 592 -5.14 14.60 6.08
CA ASP A 592 -6.24 14.01 5.32
C ASP A 592 -5.77 12.84 4.44
N ASP A 593 -6.73 12.00 4.05
CA ASP A 593 -6.45 10.73 3.38
C ASP A 593 -6.01 10.88 1.92
N ILE A 594 -5.13 9.99 1.48
CA ILE A 594 -4.79 9.76 0.07
C ILE A 594 -5.40 8.44 -0.39
N ASN A 595 -6.34 8.52 -1.33
CA ASN A 595 -7.12 7.39 -1.84
C ASN A 595 -6.81 7.13 -3.31
N PHE A 596 -6.26 5.95 -3.63
CA PHE A 596 -6.04 5.49 -5.00
C PHE A 596 -6.99 4.32 -5.29
N THR A 597 -7.87 4.46 -6.29
CA THR A 597 -8.80 3.40 -6.70
C THR A 597 -8.66 3.11 -8.20
N ALA A 598 -8.16 1.92 -8.55
CA ALA A 598 -7.94 1.51 -9.93
C ALA A 598 -8.83 0.33 -10.34
N GLY A 599 -9.45 0.43 -11.51
CA GLY A 599 -10.21 -0.65 -12.13
C GLY A 599 -9.34 -1.83 -12.60
N ASN A 600 -8.02 -1.68 -12.69
CA ASN A 600 -7.05 -2.74 -12.98
C ASN A 600 -5.85 -2.66 -12.03
N ASP A 601 -4.74 -2.01 -12.39
CA ASP A 601 -3.50 -2.00 -11.62
C ASP A 601 -3.17 -0.62 -10.99
N ILE A 602 -2.55 -0.61 -9.80
CA ILE A 602 -1.85 0.58 -9.27
C ILE A 602 -0.34 0.32 -9.37
N ASN A 603 0.40 1.24 -9.98
CA ASN A 603 1.84 1.12 -10.18
C ASN A 603 2.57 2.35 -9.62
N ILE A 604 3.44 2.15 -8.63
CA ILE A 604 4.34 3.18 -8.09
C ILE A 604 5.76 2.81 -8.54
N ILE A 605 6.32 3.59 -9.46
CA ILE A 605 7.53 3.21 -10.20
C ILE A 605 8.65 4.23 -9.98
N THR A 606 9.81 3.73 -9.57
CA THR A 606 11.07 4.46 -9.55
C THR A 606 11.98 3.91 -10.64
N ARG A 607 12.39 4.76 -11.58
CA ARG A 607 13.26 4.37 -12.71
C ARG A 607 14.75 4.54 -12.43
N VAL A 608 15.09 5.46 -11.52
CA VAL A 608 16.47 5.81 -11.16
C VAL A 608 16.57 5.83 -9.65
N SER A 609 17.53 5.11 -9.08
CA SER A 609 17.77 5.11 -7.63
C SER A 609 18.21 6.50 -7.17
N GLY A 610 17.59 7.01 -6.09
CA GLY A 610 17.71 8.37 -5.59
C GLY A 610 16.72 9.36 -6.20
N GLU A 611 15.85 8.91 -7.10
CA GLU A 611 14.76 9.67 -7.71
C GLU A 611 13.45 8.90 -7.53
N GLU A 612 13.12 8.60 -6.27
CA GLU A 612 11.96 7.79 -5.89
C GLU A 612 10.62 8.50 -6.11
N SER A 613 9.69 7.84 -6.81
CA SER A 613 8.29 8.28 -6.82
C SER A 613 7.65 7.94 -5.48
N GLU A 614 6.92 8.89 -4.88
CA GLU A 614 6.49 8.80 -3.48
C GLU A 614 5.04 9.24 -3.29
N VAL A 615 4.32 8.47 -2.48
CA VAL A 615 3.02 8.84 -1.91
C VAL A 615 3.21 9.05 -0.42
N TYR A 616 2.93 10.25 0.07
CA TYR A 616 3.24 10.64 1.44
C TYR A 616 2.13 11.46 2.10
N THR A 617 1.84 11.20 3.37
CA THR A 617 0.95 12.04 4.18
C THR A 617 1.71 12.60 5.38
N ASP A 618 1.70 13.93 5.53
CA ASP A 618 2.12 14.59 6.76
C ASP A 618 1.01 14.46 7.81
N GLY A 619 1.34 14.11 9.05
CA GLY A 619 0.36 13.98 10.12
C GLY A 619 -0.44 12.68 10.13
N THR A 620 -1.76 12.74 10.30
CA THR A 620 -2.61 11.57 10.64
C THR A 620 -3.45 11.00 9.49
N GLY A 621 -3.27 11.48 8.26
CA GLY A 621 -4.05 11.01 7.11
C GLY A 621 -3.68 9.59 6.69
N ASP A 622 -4.68 8.80 6.28
CA ASP A 622 -4.47 7.41 5.83
C ASP A 622 -4.07 7.36 4.34
N ILE A 623 -3.22 6.39 3.96
CA ILE A 623 -2.94 6.06 2.56
C ILE A 623 -3.67 4.77 2.20
N ILE A 624 -4.59 4.84 1.24
CA ILE A 624 -5.46 3.73 0.85
C ILE A 624 -5.30 3.43 -0.63
N PHE A 625 -4.77 2.26 -0.96
CA PHE A 625 -4.67 1.75 -2.33
C PHE A 625 -5.63 0.58 -2.54
N ASN A 626 -6.48 0.69 -3.55
CA ASN A 626 -7.44 -0.35 -3.92
C ASN A 626 -7.39 -0.61 -5.44
N ALA A 627 -6.97 -1.81 -5.84
CA ALA A 627 -6.88 -2.22 -7.23
C ALA A 627 -7.64 -3.54 -7.45
N THR A 628 -8.41 -3.65 -8.54
CA THR A 628 -9.12 -4.91 -8.83
C THR A 628 -8.20 -6.03 -9.32
N ASN A 629 -6.99 -5.68 -9.77
CA ASN A 629 -5.95 -6.62 -10.18
C ASN A 629 -4.71 -6.46 -9.28
N ASN A 630 -3.59 -5.90 -9.74
CA ASN A 630 -2.34 -5.85 -8.97
C ASN A 630 -2.06 -4.47 -8.36
N ILE A 631 -1.31 -4.47 -7.27
CA ILE A 631 -0.60 -3.29 -6.78
C ILE A 631 0.89 -3.57 -6.85
N ASN A 632 1.62 -2.75 -7.61
CA ASN A 632 3.05 -2.89 -7.83
C ASN A 632 3.79 -1.66 -7.29
N VAL A 633 4.62 -1.85 -6.26
CA VAL A 633 5.54 -0.82 -5.75
C VAL A 633 6.97 -1.22 -6.16
N VAL A 634 7.53 -0.53 -7.15
CA VAL A 634 8.81 -0.88 -7.78
C VAL A 634 9.81 0.25 -7.51
N GLY A 635 10.55 0.12 -6.40
CA GLY A 635 11.47 1.14 -5.90
C GLY A 635 10.81 2.44 -5.43
N GLY A 636 9.48 2.52 -5.47
CA GLY A 636 8.70 3.66 -4.97
C GLY A 636 8.49 3.63 -3.47
N TRP A 637 8.10 4.78 -2.91
CA TRP A 637 7.84 4.96 -1.47
C TRP A 637 6.35 5.21 -1.22
N VAL A 638 5.83 4.61 -0.16
CA VAL A 638 4.43 4.73 0.28
C VAL A 638 4.47 4.88 1.79
N ASP A 639 4.51 6.12 2.25
CA ASP A 639 4.95 6.44 3.59
C ASP A 639 3.96 7.38 4.32
N SER A 640 3.70 7.16 5.60
CA SER A 640 2.84 8.02 6.41
C SER A 640 3.54 8.40 7.72
N GLU A 641 3.37 9.64 8.17
CA GLU A 641 3.95 10.08 9.44
C GLU A 641 3.26 9.42 10.65
N ALA A 642 1.93 9.29 10.65
CA ALA A 642 1.18 8.64 11.73
C ALA A 642 -0.15 7.98 11.32
N GLY A 643 -0.54 8.06 10.05
CA GLY A 643 -1.74 7.42 9.53
C GLY A 643 -1.51 5.96 9.12
N ASN A 644 -2.62 5.28 8.84
CA ASN A 644 -2.61 3.90 8.40
C ASN A 644 -2.25 3.81 6.91
N ILE A 645 -1.57 2.73 6.52
CA ILE A 645 -1.34 2.38 5.12
C ILE A 645 -2.13 1.10 4.82
N SER A 646 -3.14 1.19 3.97
CA SER A 646 -3.99 0.07 3.57
C SER A 646 -3.86 -0.20 2.08
N ILE A 647 -3.24 -1.33 1.72
CA ILE A 647 -3.00 -1.78 0.34
C ILE A 647 -3.85 -3.02 0.08
N THR A 648 -4.83 -2.94 -0.82
CA THR A 648 -5.73 -4.05 -1.16
C THR A 648 -5.73 -4.33 -2.67
N ALA A 649 -5.31 -5.53 -3.06
CA ALA A 649 -5.27 -6.00 -4.45
C ALA A 649 -6.20 -7.20 -4.70
N GLY A 650 -6.97 -7.15 -5.80
CA GLY A 650 -7.81 -8.25 -6.24
C GLY A 650 -7.05 -9.44 -6.87
N ASN A 651 -5.75 -9.28 -7.14
CA ASN A 651 -4.82 -10.32 -7.57
C ASN A 651 -3.59 -10.34 -6.66
N ASP A 652 -2.48 -9.67 -7.02
CA ASP A 652 -1.22 -9.71 -6.28
C ASP A 652 -0.80 -8.33 -5.75
N VAL A 653 -0.11 -8.29 -4.60
CA VAL A 653 0.70 -7.13 -4.19
C VAL A 653 2.17 -7.48 -4.39
N ASN A 654 2.89 -6.66 -5.15
CA ASN A 654 4.31 -6.87 -5.46
C ASN A 654 5.13 -5.66 -5.03
N THR A 655 6.10 -5.86 -4.15
CA THR A 655 7.16 -4.88 -3.86
C THR A 655 8.50 -5.39 -4.38
N SER A 656 9.26 -4.52 -5.04
CA SER A 656 10.57 -4.88 -5.58
C SER A 656 11.49 -3.66 -5.71
N ALA A 657 12.75 -3.91 -6.06
CA ALA A 657 13.75 -2.88 -6.36
C ALA A 657 13.94 -1.85 -5.23
N SER A 658 14.00 -2.33 -3.98
CA SER A 658 14.10 -1.48 -2.78
C SER A 658 12.92 -0.52 -2.57
N ALA A 659 11.71 -0.98 -2.89
CA ALA A 659 10.49 -0.30 -2.50
C ALA A 659 10.37 -0.17 -0.98
N VAL A 660 9.73 0.91 -0.53
CA VAL A 660 9.47 1.19 0.89
C VAL A 660 7.98 1.39 1.10
N ILE A 661 7.46 0.74 2.14
CA ILE A 661 6.12 0.99 2.69
C ILE A 661 6.34 1.25 4.19
N ALA A 662 6.12 2.48 4.65
CA ALA A 662 6.48 2.82 6.03
C ALA A 662 5.45 3.69 6.76
N SER A 663 5.08 3.31 7.98
CA SER A 663 4.39 4.21 8.92
C SER A 663 5.35 4.59 10.03
N TYR A 664 5.66 5.88 10.14
CA TYR A 664 6.65 6.40 11.09
C TYR A 664 6.07 6.61 12.50
N GLY A 665 4.75 6.61 12.63
CA GLY A 665 4.00 6.80 13.87
C GLY A 665 3.21 5.56 14.26
N ASP A 666 2.07 5.77 14.93
CA ASP A 666 1.25 4.69 15.49
C ASP A 666 0.21 4.11 14.50
N GLY A 667 0.39 4.34 13.20
CA GLY A 667 -0.52 3.87 12.16
C GLY A 667 -0.23 2.43 11.74
N ASP A 668 -1.29 1.67 11.43
CA ASP A 668 -1.19 0.28 11.00
C ASP A 668 -0.76 0.19 9.52
N ILE A 669 -0.02 -0.85 9.16
CA ILE A 669 0.26 -1.21 7.77
C ILE A 669 -0.48 -2.50 7.44
N SER A 670 -1.48 -2.44 6.57
CA SER A 670 -2.24 -3.60 6.10
C SER A 670 -2.01 -3.83 4.61
N ILE A 671 -1.45 -4.99 4.27
CA ILE A 671 -1.23 -5.44 2.89
C ILE A 671 -2.06 -6.69 2.65
N LEU A 672 -3.08 -6.58 1.80
CA LEU A 672 -4.02 -7.65 1.48
C LEU A 672 -4.04 -7.93 -0.02
N ALA A 673 -3.73 -9.17 -0.40
CA ALA A 673 -3.88 -9.68 -1.76
C ALA A 673 -4.83 -10.87 -1.80
N THR A 674 -5.59 -10.98 -2.90
CA THR A 674 -6.44 -12.17 -3.12
C THR A 674 -5.61 -13.40 -3.47
N ASN A 675 -4.52 -13.23 -4.23
CA ASN A 675 -3.60 -14.31 -4.60
C ASN A 675 -2.31 -14.20 -3.80
N ASN A 676 -1.28 -13.48 -4.24
CA ASN A 676 0.03 -13.48 -3.58
C ASN A 676 0.43 -12.11 -3.03
N VAL A 677 1.18 -12.10 -1.93
CA VAL A 677 1.95 -10.94 -1.50
C VAL A 677 3.44 -11.25 -1.66
N ASN A 678 4.12 -10.52 -2.54
CA ASN A 678 5.53 -10.70 -2.85
C ASN A 678 6.33 -9.48 -2.41
N ILE A 679 7.03 -9.57 -1.28
CA ILE A 679 7.94 -8.52 -0.78
C ILE A 679 9.36 -8.93 -1.11
N THR A 680 9.92 -8.37 -2.20
CA THR A 680 11.15 -8.93 -2.78
C THR A 680 12.24 -7.90 -3.07
N THR A 681 13.43 -8.39 -3.41
CA THR A 681 14.50 -7.59 -4.04
C THR A 681 14.90 -6.35 -3.20
N GLY A 682 15.13 -6.57 -1.90
CA GLY A 682 15.57 -5.56 -0.94
C GLY A 682 14.49 -4.57 -0.53
N SER A 683 13.21 -4.92 -0.67
CA SER A 683 12.08 -4.08 -0.23
C SER A 683 11.99 -4.02 1.29
N MET A 684 11.30 -2.98 1.80
CA MET A 684 11.12 -2.75 3.23
C MET A 684 9.65 -2.44 3.54
N VAL A 685 9.10 -3.11 4.55
CA VAL A 685 7.82 -2.76 5.19
C VAL A 685 8.11 -2.44 6.65
N ILE A 686 7.89 -1.19 7.09
CA ILE A 686 8.41 -0.68 8.36
C ILE A 686 7.34 0.06 9.17
N GLY A 687 7.04 -0.40 10.37
CA GLY A 687 6.23 0.31 11.36
C GLY A 687 7.10 0.76 12.54
N LEU A 688 7.26 2.06 12.76
CA LEU A 688 8.15 2.58 13.82
C LEU A 688 7.42 2.93 15.13
N GLY A 689 6.09 3.08 15.13
CA GLY A 689 5.31 3.30 16.33
C GLY A 689 4.69 2.02 16.90
N ALA A 690 3.49 2.18 17.48
CA ALA A 690 2.72 1.09 18.08
C ALA A 690 1.67 0.46 17.15
N GLY A 691 1.64 0.83 15.86
CA GLY A 691 0.73 0.24 14.87
C GLY A 691 1.24 -1.12 14.37
N ASP A 692 0.31 -1.99 14.00
CA ASP A 692 0.59 -3.36 13.58
C ASP A 692 0.95 -3.44 12.09
N ILE A 693 1.77 -4.41 11.72
CA ILE A 693 2.00 -4.79 10.31
C ILE A 693 1.25 -6.09 10.04
N THR A 694 0.22 -6.04 9.20
CA THR A 694 -0.54 -7.21 8.74
C THR A 694 -0.31 -7.45 7.26
N ILE A 695 0.20 -8.62 6.90
CA ILE A 695 0.42 -9.06 5.53
C ILE A 695 -0.40 -10.32 5.28
N THR A 696 -1.33 -10.28 4.33
CA THR A 696 -2.25 -11.39 4.06
C THR A 696 -2.40 -11.71 2.57
N ALA A 697 -2.17 -12.97 2.23
CA ALA A 697 -2.53 -13.58 0.96
C ALA A 697 -3.72 -14.51 1.16
N THR A 698 -4.86 -14.25 0.51
CA THR A 698 -6.09 -15.02 0.77
C THR A 698 -6.09 -16.41 0.14
N ASN A 699 -5.64 -16.53 -1.13
CA ASN A 699 -5.67 -17.79 -1.89
C ASN A 699 -4.30 -18.31 -2.29
N GLY A 700 -3.25 -17.49 -2.18
CA GLY A 700 -1.89 -17.82 -2.59
C GLY A 700 -0.91 -17.58 -1.45
N ASP A 701 0.33 -17.27 -1.82
CA ASP A 701 1.48 -17.31 -0.91
C ASP A 701 1.87 -15.92 -0.42
N VAL A 702 2.52 -15.87 0.74
CA VAL A 702 3.29 -14.70 1.18
C VAL A 702 4.78 -15.02 1.03
N THR A 703 5.50 -14.21 0.24
CA THR A 703 6.94 -14.37 0.02
C THR A 703 7.70 -13.12 0.46
N ILE A 704 8.72 -13.28 1.29
CA ILE A 704 9.68 -12.25 1.71
C ILE A 704 11.09 -12.70 1.27
N ASP A 705 11.64 -12.07 0.22
CA ASP A 705 12.83 -12.60 -0.49
C ASP A 705 13.61 -11.59 -1.36
N PRO A 706 14.89 -11.28 -1.06
CA PRO A 706 15.40 -10.96 0.26
C PRO A 706 14.83 -9.59 0.65
N SER A 707 14.18 -9.45 1.81
CA SER A 707 13.53 -8.19 2.21
C SER A 707 13.40 -8.02 3.73
N VAL A 708 12.96 -6.85 4.16
CA VAL A 708 12.78 -6.52 5.59
C VAL A 708 11.32 -6.23 5.88
N VAL A 709 10.78 -6.88 6.91
CA VAL A 709 9.51 -6.52 7.56
C VAL A 709 9.83 -6.22 9.02
N SER A 710 9.66 -4.97 9.46
CA SER A 710 10.07 -4.53 10.79
C SER A 710 8.98 -3.73 11.47
N GLY A 711 8.37 -4.29 12.51
CA GLY A 711 7.57 -3.55 13.48
C GLY A 711 8.43 -2.97 14.61
N ASN A 712 7.84 -2.15 15.46
CA ASN A 712 8.46 -1.71 16.71
C ASN A 712 7.68 -2.24 17.92
N ASP A 713 6.68 -1.49 18.40
CA ASP A 713 5.84 -1.92 19.52
C ASP A 713 4.54 -2.62 19.08
N GLY A 714 4.14 -2.46 17.81
CA GLY A 714 3.03 -3.22 17.22
C GLY A 714 3.46 -4.58 16.69
N ASP A 715 2.48 -5.47 16.51
CA ASP A 715 2.67 -6.85 16.11
C ASP A 715 2.97 -6.98 14.61
N VAL A 716 3.72 -8.01 14.22
CA VAL A 716 3.91 -8.38 12.80
C VAL A 716 3.17 -9.68 12.54
N ILE A 717 2.11 -9.62 11.74
CA ILE A 717 1.22 -10.73 11.41
C ILE A 717 1.36 -11.04 9.92
N ILE A 718 1.84 -12.24 9.59
CA ILE A 718 2.02 -12.73 8.23
C ILE A 718 1.15 -13.97 8.03
N THR A 719 0.20 -13.91 7.08
CA THR A 719 -0.75 -15.00 6.86
C THR A 719 -0.92 -15.34 5.39
N ALA A 720 -0.68 -16.60 5.02
CA ALA A 720 -1.13 -17.18 3.76
C ALA A 720 -2.35 -18.08 4.01
N SER A 721 -3.56 -17.55 3.88
CA SER A 721 -4.79 -18.22 4.34
C SER A 721 -5.17 -19.48 3.56
N ALA A 722 -4.53 -19.75 2.41
CA ALA A 722 -4.70 -20.98 1.67
C ALA A 722 -3.39 -21.52 1.05
N GLY A 723 -2.30 -20.75 1.14
CA GLY A 723 -1.01 -21.05 0.54
C GLY A 723 0.09 -21.17 1.59
N ASP A 724 1.32 -20.96 1.14
CA ASP A 724 2.52 -21.09 1.93
C ASP A 724 3.07 -19.73 2.38
N VAL A 725 3.90 -19.73 3.43
CA VAL A 725 4.75 -18.58 3.77
C VAL A 725 6.21 -18.90 3.49
N TYR A 726 6.88 -18.04 2.74
CA TYR A 726 8.31 -18.14 2.42
C TYR A 726 9.08 -16.93 2.96
N ILE A 727 10.06 -17.16 3.85
CA ILE A 727 11.01 -16.16 4.33
C ILE A 727 12.42 -16.63 3.95
N LEU A 728 13.02 -16.01 2.94
CA LEU A 728 14.18 -16.54 2.22
C LEU A 728 15.34 -15.54 2.11
N ASP A 729 16.54 -16.06 1.82
CA ASP A 729 17.71 -15.35 1.29
C ASP A 729 18.21 -14.13 2.09
N ASN A 730 18.39 -14.24 3.42
CA ASN A 730 18.76 -13.13 4.32
C ASN A 730 17.65 -12.09 4.49
N SER A 731 16.40 -12.55 4.49
CA SER A 731 15.28 -11.71 4.91
C SER A 731 15.29 -11.52 6.43
N THR A 732 14.73 -10.39 6.86
CA THR A 732 14.54 -10.06 8.27
C THR A 732 13.05 -9.83 8.52
N VAL A 733 12.48 -10.54 9.48
CA VAL A 733 11.18 -10.23 10.07
C VAL A 733 11.41 -9.91 11.56
N GLU A 734 11.17 -8.70 12.00
CA GLU A 734 11.49 -8.31 13.38
C GLU A 734 10.49 -7.35 14.01
N THR A 735 10.43 -7.36 15.34
CA THR A 735 9.85 -6.28 16.15
C THR A 735 10.93 -5.73 17.07
N THR A 736 11.25 -4.44 16.94
CA THR A 736 12.37 -3.84 17.70
C THR A 736 12.00 -3.43 19.13
N GLY A 737 10.71 -3.36 19.42
CA GLY A 737 10.13 -2.96 20.70
C GLY A 737 9.52 -4.14 21.43
N THR A 738 8.21 -4.08 21.67
CA THR A 738 7.45 -5.05 22.46
C THR A 738 6.36 -5.80 21.68
N GLY A 739 6.33 -5.70 20.35
CA GLY A 739 5.37 -6.44 19.52
C GLY A 739 5.72 -7.92 19.36
N SER A 740 4.70 -8.75 19.13
CA SER A 740 4.82 -10.17 18.80
C SER A 740 5.00 -10.38 17.28
N ILE A 741 5.41 -11.59 16.89
CA ILE A 741 5.47 -12.02 15.49
C ILE A 741 4.66 -13.29 15.31
N ASP A 742 3.64 -13.24 14.46
CA ASP A 742 2.81 -14.38 14.09
C ASP A 742 2.97 -14.69 12.61
N ILE A 743 3.44 -15.90 12.28
CA ILE A 743 3.61 -16.38 10.91
C ILE A 743 2.74 -17.62 10.72
N THR A 744 1.73 -17.53 9.85
CA THR A 744 0.80 -18.62 9.59
C THR A 744 0.71 -18.94 8.10
N GLY A 745 1.11 -20.16 7.72
CA GLY A 745 0.82 -20.76 6.42
C GLY A 745 -0.34 -21.74 6.57
N ASN A 746 -1.36 -21.68 5.71
CA ASN A 746 -2.38 -22.73 5.71
C ASN A 746 -1.79 -24.07 5.25
N GLN A 747 -0.83 -24.03 4.33
CA GLN A 747 -0.13 -25.21 3.82
C GLN A 747 1.21 -25.35 4.55
N ASP A 748 2.29 -24.79 4.01
CA ASP A 748 3.65 -24.93 4.58
C ASP A 748 4.23 -23.57 5.05
N VAL A 749 5.20 -23.62 5.98
CA VAL A 749 6.04 -22.45 6.33
C VAL A 749 7.52 -22.78 6.13
N TYR A 750 8.20 -21.97 5.32
CA TYR A 750 9.62 -22.09 5.01
C TYR A 750 10.42 -20.87 5.49
N ILE A 751 11.40 -21.08 6.38
CA ILE A 751 12.32 -20.03 6.85
C ILE A 751 13.77 -20.45 6.59
N THR A 752 14.35 -19.94 5.50
CA THR A 752 15.69 -20.32 5.05
C THR A 752 16.65 -19.14 5.01
N ASP A 753 17.86 -19.34 5.55
CA ASP A 753 18.94 -18.35 5.55
C ASP A 753 18.50 -16.96 6.08
N SER A 754 17.56 -16.91 7.03
CA SER A 754 16.87 -15.67 7.41
C SER A 754 16.85 -15.43 8.92
N THR A 755 16.45 -14.22 9.32
CA THR A 755 16.33 -13.82 10.73
C THR A 755 14.88 -13.48 11.06
N VAL A 756 14.34 -14.09 12.12
CA VAL A 756 13.05 -13.72 12.72
C VAL A 756 13.28 -13.37 14.19
N ASN A 757 13.02 -12.13 14.58
CA ASN A 757 13.34 -11.64 15.93
C ASN A 757 12.16 -10.88 16.54
N SER A 758 11.46 -11.53 17.47
CA SER A 758 10.32 -10.97 18.19
C SER A 758 10.74 -10.27 19.51
N GLY A 759 10.14 -9.10 19.74
CA GLY A 759 10.20 -8.32 20.97
C GLY A 759 9.32 -8.86 22.10
N ASP A 760 8.38 -9.77 21.79
CA ASP A 760 7.54 -10.49 22.75
C ASP A 760 7.50 -11.99 22.37
N ASP A 761 6.35 -12.53 21.96
CA ASP A 761 6.17 -13.92 21.53
C ASP A 761 6.47 -14.09 20.02
N LEU A 762 6.97 -15.26 19.63
CA LEU A 762 7.15 -15.69 18.23
C LEU A 762 6.32 -16.96 17.98
N THR A 763 5.29 -16.86 17.15
CA THR A 763 4.45 -17.98 16.72
C THR A 763 4.69 -18.30 15.25
N ILE A 764 4.95 -19.57 14.94
CA ILE A 764 5.05 -20.08 13.58
C ILE A 764 4.14 -21.31 13.44
N GLU A 765 3.17 -21.24 12.54
CA GLU A 765 2.16 -22.28 12.35
C GLU A 765 1.97 -22.65 10.87
N ALA A 766 2.03 -23.94 10.58
CA ALA A 766 1.55 -24.53 9.33
C ALA A 766 0.25 -25.33 9.63
N GLU A 767 -0.92 -24.84 9.18
CA GLU A 767 -2.21 -25.39 9.62
C GLU A 767 -2.55 -26.77 9.05
N ASN A 768 -1.95 -27.18 7.92
CA ASN A 768 -2.26 -28.48 7.27
C ASN A 768 -1.04 -29.29 6.80
N ASN A 769 0.18 -28.72 6.79
CA ASN A 769 1.40 -29.42 6.38
C ASN A 769 2.58 -29.06 7.32
N ASP A 770 3.76 -28.76 6.75
CA ASP A 770 5.04 -28.79 7.44
C ASP A 770 5.57 -27.39 7.80
N VAL A 771 6.40 -27.33 8.85
CA VAL A 771 7.30 -26.19 9.10
C VAL A 771 8.75 -26.60 8.85
N GLU A 772 9.43 -25.96 7.90
CA GLU A 772 10.86 -26.17 7.62
C GLU A 772 11.70 -24.92 7.88
N ILE A 773 12.64 -25.03 8.83
CA ILE A 773 13.55 -23.96 9.24
C ILE A 773 14.99 -24.40 8.95
N ASN A 774 15.70 -23.65 8.12
CA ASN A 774 17.04 -24.00 7.66
C ASN A 774 18.01 -22.83 7.73
N SER A 775 19.13 -23.03 8.42
CA SER A 775 20.23 -22.04 8.50
C SER A 775 19.75 -20.66 8.97
N SER A 776 18.72 -20.63 9.82
CA SER A 776 18.02 -19.41 10.23
C SER A 776 18.22 -19.09 11.71
N THR A 777 18.00 -17.83 12.09
CA THR A 777 18.03 -17.38 13.50
C THR A 777 16.65 -16.90 13.89
N LEU A 778 16.06 -17.55 14.89
CA LEU A 778 14.75 -17.26 15.44
C LEU A 778 14.91 -16.90 16.92
N THR A 779 14.50 -15.70 17.30
CA THR A 779 14.59 -15.24 18.69
C THR A 779 13.31 -14.57 19.14
N ALA A 780 12.94 -14.75 20.41
CA ALA A 780 11.83 -14.07 21.06
C ALA A 780 12.26 -13.61 22.46
N GLN A 781 11.68 -12.50 22.96
CA GLN A 781 11.89 -12.12 24.36
C GLN A 781 11.12 -13.04 25.29
N GLU A 782 9.89 -13.37 24.93
CA GLU A 782 9.03 -14.30 25.67
C GLU A 782 9.02 -15.65 24.95
N GLU A 783 7.89 -16.20 24.51
CA GLU A 783 7.77 -17.58 24.03
C GLU A 783 8.16 -17.74 22.55
N VAL A 784 8.77 -18.88 22.19
CA VAL A 784 8.87 -19.34 20.80
C VAL A 784 7.98 -20.57 20.66
N GLU A 785 6.95 -20.48 19.82
CA GLU A 785 6.03 -21.57 19.50
C GLU A 785 6.12 -21.91 18.01
N ILE A 786 6.41 -23.17 17.69
CA ILE A 786 6.50 -23.68 16.33
C ILE A 786 5.60 -24.91 16.22
N THR A 787 4.62 -24.87 15.34
CA THR A 787 3.64 -25.94 15.13
C THR A 787 3.50 -26.26 13.65
N GLY A 788 3.75 -27.52 13.28
CA GLY A 788 3.36 -28.09 11.99
C GLY A 788 2.23 -29.08 12.19
N ASP A 789 1.23 -29.07 11.30
CA ASP A 789 0.18 -30.10 11.34
C ASP A 789 0.79 -31.47 11.07
N ASP A 790 1.68 -31.58 10.08
CA ASP A 790 2.46 -32.79 9.76
C ASP A 790 3.85 -32.74 10.42
N ASP A 791 4.92 -32.39 9.68
CA ASP A 791 6.31 -32.41 10.17
C ASP A 791 6.79 -31.04 10.67
N VAL A 792 7.68 -31.03 11.68
CA VAL A 792 8.54 -29.87 11.98
C VAL A 792 10.01 -30.23 11.82
N LYS A 793 10.68 -29.54 10.90
CA LYS A 793 12.09 -29.80 10.57
C LYS A 793 12.97 -28.56 10.78
N ILE A 794 13.93 -28.67 11.70
CA ILE A 794 14.83 -27.57 12.10
C ILE A 794 16.29 -27.98 11.87
N THR A 795 16.94 -27.36 10.88
CA THR A 795 18.28 -27.74 10.45
C THR A 795 19.26 -26.57 10.52
N SER A 796 20.44 -26.79 11.12
CA SER A 796 21.53 -25.80 11.22
C SER A 796 21.10 -24.42 11.74
N SER A 797 20.08 -24.37 12.60
CA SER A 797 19.40 -23.12 12.98
C SER A 797 19.62 -22.78 14.46
N ILE A 798 19.35 -21.52 14.83
CA ILE A 798 19.42 -21.03 16.21
C ILE A 798 18.02 -20.60 16.62
N LEU A 799 17.48 -21.20 17.68
CA LEU A 799 16.22 -20.80 18.32
C LEU A 799 16.51 -20.36 19.76
N SER A 800 16.00 -19.20 20.18
CA SER A 800 16.16 -18.74 21.56
C SER A 800 14.93 -18.00 22.09
N SER A 801 14.48 -18.38 23.28
CA SER A 801 13.58 -17.59 24.13
C SER A 801 14.37 -16.96 25.28
N ALA A 802 14.24 -15.65 25.49
CA ALA A 802 15.03 -14.94 26.51
C ALA A 802 14.47 -15.09 27.93
N ASN A 803 13.14 -15.17 28.09
CA ASN A 803 12.46 -15.16 29.39
C ASN A 803 11.43 -16.30 29.58
N SER A 804 11.13 -17.08 28.54
CA SER A 804 10.01 -18.04 28.54
C SER A 804 10.42 -19.39 27.95
N ASN A 805 9.48 -20.09 27.31
CA ASN A 805 9.65 -21.44 26.78
C ASN A 805 10.00 -21.44 25.29
N VAL A 806 10.50 -22.58 24.83
CA VAL A 806 10.47 -22.96 23.40
C VAL A 806 9.60 -24.21 23.27
N ASN A 807 8.53 -24.14 22.48
CA ASN A 807 7.63 -25.25 22.19
C ASN A 807 7.70 -25.59 20.69
N ILE A 808 7.97 -26.86 20.37
CA ILE A 808 8.07 -27.37 19.01
C ILE A 808 7.15 -28.58 18.89
N THR A 809 6.17 -28.52 18.00
CA THR A 809 5.11 -29.52 17.89
C THR A 809 4.87 -29.96 16.44
N GLY A 810 5.05 -31.24 16.14
CA GLY A 810 4.51 -31.89 14.93
C GLY A 810 3.24 -32.66 15.30
N THR A 811 2.06 -32.18 14.89
CA THR A 811 0.81 -32.64 15.51
C THR A 811 0.33 -34.01 15.01
N ASN A 812 0.69 -34.39 13.78
CA ASN A 812 0.30 -35.64 13.12
C ASN A 812 1.49 -36.47 12.64
N ASP A 813 2.70 -35.92 12.59
CA ASP A 813 3.89 -36.63 12.09
C ASP A 813 5.14 -36.34 12.95
N ASP A 814 6.32 -36.12 12.34
CA ASP A 814 7.63 -36.15 12.99
C ASP A 814 8.14 -34.77 13.44
N VAL A 815 9.08 -34.77 14.40
CA VAL A 815 9.94 -33.60 14.69
C VAL A 815 11.40 -33.97 14.47
N ASP A 816 12.02 -33.34 13.47
CA ASP A 816 13.39 -33.53 13.02
C ASP A 816 14.27 -32.31 13.37
N ILE A 817 15.21 -32.46 14.32
CA ILE A 817 16.15 -31.39 14.70
C ILE A 817 17.57 -31.85 14.38
N SER A 818 18.27 -31.15 13.48
CA SER A 818 19.64 -31.51 13.10
C SER A 818 20.61 -30.32 13.07
N GLY A 819 21.74 -30.44 13.78
CA GLY A 819 22.79 -29.41 13.76
C GLY A 819 22.39 -28.06 14.36
N SER A 820 21.30 -28.02 15.14
CA SER A 820 20.65 -26.79 15.61
C SER A 820 20.92 -26.51 17.08
N ASN A 821 20.85 -25.23 17.48
CA ASN A 821 21.00 -24.77 18.85
C ASN A 821 19.68 -24.18 19.35
N ILE A 822 19.10 -24.76 20.40
CA ILE A 822 17.81 -24.37 20.95
C ILE A 822 17.99 -24.02 22.43
N VAL A 823 17.65 -22.79 22.81
CA VAL A 823 17.84 -22.28 24.17
C VAL A 823 16.55 -21.67 24.70
N ALA A 824 16.15 -22.01 25.92
CA ALA A 824 15.04 -21.35 26.61
C ALA A 824 15.44 -21.02 28.05
N ASP A 825 15.02 -19.86 28.57
CA ASP A 825 15.23 -19.52 29.98
C ASP A 825 14.34 -20.37 30.92
N ASN A 826 13.15 -20.76 30.45
CA ASN A 826 12.24 -21.64 31.19
C ASN A 826 12.24 -23.06 30.60
N ASN A 827 11.14 -23.52 29.99
CA ASN A 827 11.04 -24.92 29.54
C ASN A 827 11.32 -25.07 28.05
N ILE A 828 11.80 -26.25 27.66
CA ILE A 828 11.77 -26.70 26.26
C ILE A 828 10.82 -27.89 26.15
N THR A 829 9.85 -27.80 25.26
CA THR A 829 8.92 -28.89 24.92
C THR A 829 9.09 -29.24 23.45
N ILE A 830 9.36 -30.52 23.17
CA ILE A 830 9.41 -31.08 21.82
C ILE A 830 8.42 -32.24 21.78
N GLU A 831 7.37 -32.12 20.96
CA GLU A 831 6.30 -33.10 20.87
C GLU A 831 6.03 -33.47 19.40
N ALA A 832 5.96 -34.77 19.12
CA ALA A 832 5.60 -35.32 17.82
C ALA A 832 4.51 -36.39 17.98
N ASP A 833 3.64 -36.59 16.99
CA ASP A 833 2.74 -37.74 16.99
C ASP A 833 3.49 -39.04 16.67
N ASP A 834 4.34 -39.08 15.65
CA ASP A 834 5.15 -40.27 15.34
C ASP A 834 6.52 -40.21 16.02
N ASN A 835 7.55 -39.62 15.40
CA ASN A 835 8.94 -39.72 15.87
C ASN A 835 9.55 -38.37 16.25
N VAL A 836 10.49 -38.39 17.20
CA VAL A 836 11.38 -37.26 17.48
C VAL A 836 12.83 -37.68 17.24
N ASP A 837 13.49 -37.04 16.27
CA ASP A 837 14.88 -37.27 15.90
C ASP A 837 15.71 -36.00 16.19
N ILE A 838 16.67 -36.09 17.12
CA ILE A 838 17.54 -34.97 17.49
C ILE A 838 19.02 -35.33 17.28
N THR A 839 19.61 -34.75 16.25
CA THR A 839 20.97 -35.07 15.80
C THR A 839 21.90 -33.87 15.76
N ASP A 840 23.17 -34.05 16.11
CA ASP A 840 24.20 -32.99 16.11
C ASP A 840 23.77 -31.68 16.84
N GLY A 841 22.89 -31.76 17.84
CA GLY A 841 22.23 -30.61 18.45
C GLY A 841 22.82 -30.13 19.78
N TRP A 842 22.49 -28.89 20.15
CA TRP A 842 22.65 -28.35 21.50
C TRP A 842 21.30 -27.81 21.98
N ILE A 843 20.73 -28.41 23.02
CA ILE A 843 19.42 -28.01 23.56
C ILE A 843 19.59 -27.71 25.05
N ASP A 844 19.28 -26.48 25.48
CA ASP A 844 19.49 -26.00 26.85
C ASP A 844 18.23 -25.30 27.40
N ALA A 845 17.59 -25.92 28.39
CA ALA A 845 16.38 -25.41 29.05
C ALA A 845 16.69 -24.95 30.48
N GLY A 846 16.48 -23.69 30.81
CA GLY A 846 16.77 -23.18 32.17
C GLY A 846 15.94 -23.82 33.29
N ASN A 847 14.77 -24.40 32.97
CA ASN A 847 13.91 -25.13 33.90
C ASN A 847 13.71 -26.61 33.51
N ASN A 848 12.65 -27.00 32.80
CA ASN A 848 12.42 -28.42 32.45
C ASN A 848 12.52 -28.66 30.94
N MET A 849 12.91 -29.87 30.57
CA MET A 849 12.90 -30.34 29.18
C MET A 849 11.96 -31.53 29.04
N ASN A 850 10.98 -31.45 28.13
CA ASN A 850 10.06 -32.54 27.80
C ASN A 850 10.19 -32.90 26.32
N ILE A 851 10.51 -34.15 26.02
CA ILE A 851 10.60 -34.69 24.66
C ILE A 851 9.65 -35.88 24.55
N THR A 852 8.66 -35.80 23.66
CA THR A 852 7.60 -36.81 23.56
C THR A 852 7.33 -37.22 22.12
N ALA A 853 7.33 -38.53 21.88
CA ALA A 853 6.85 -39.20 20.66
C ALA A 853 5.62 -40.03 21.02
N ASN A 854 4.43 -39.61 20.61
CA ASN A 854 3.16 -40.17 21.09
C ASN A 854 2.86 -41.58 20.55
N THR A 855 3.32 -41.92 19.35
CA THR A 855 3.07 -43.20 18.67
C THR A 855 4.35 -43.90 18.17
N GLY A 856 5.42 -43.15 17.93
CA GLY A 856 6.70 -43.64 17.43
C GLY A 856 7.84 -43.64 18.45
N TYR A 857 9.04 -43.28 18.03
CA TYR A 857 10.29 -43.38 18.80
C TYR A 857 10.89 -42.01 19.13
N VAL A 858 11.81 -41.97 20.11
CA VAL A 858 12.72 -40.82 20.31
C VAL A 858 14.16 -41.27 20.08
N THR A 859 14.90 -40.57 19.22
CA THR A 859 16.34 -40.79 18.98
C THR A 859 17.13 -39.51 19.22
N ILE A 860 18.26 -39.64 19.91
CA ILE A 860 19.16 -38.55 20.27
C ILE A 860 20.59 -38.97 19.91
N ASP A 861 21.16 -38.38 18.84
CA ASP A 861 22.39 -38.90 18.20
C ASP A 861 23.16 -37.89 17.30
N PRO A 862 24.42 -37.53 17.62
CA PRO A 862 24.95 -37.16 18.92
C PRO A 862 24.46 -35.77 19.33
N THR A 863 23.96 -35.60 20.54
CA THR A 863 23.38 -34.32 21.00
C THR A 863 23.73 -34.04 22.46
N ILE A 864 23.84 -32.75 22.80
CA ILE A 864 23.90 -32.29 24.19
C ILE A 864 22.53 -31.78 24.59
N LEU A 865 21.94 -32.40 25.61
CA LEU A 865 20.74 -31.92 26.28
C LEU A 865 21.10 -31.45 27.68
N GLN A 866 20.73 -30.22 28.02
CA GLN A 866 20.96 -29.64 29.34
C GLN A 866 19.66 -29.05 29.89
N THR A 867 19.39 -29.27 31.17
CA THR A 867 18.25 -28.64 31.83
C THR A 867 18.54 -28.25 33.28
N GLY A 868 17.94 -27.15 33.77
CA GLY A 868 18.16 -26.64 35.12
C GLY A 868 17.38 -27.38 36.22
N ASN A 869 16.29 -28.05 35.87
CA ASN A 869 15.43 -28.85 36.74
C ASN A 869 15.24 -30.23 36.11
N ASN A 870 14.05 -30.64 35.64
CA ASN A 870 13.81 -32.04 35.25
C ASN A 870 13.87 -32.25 33.73
N MET A 871 14.43 -33.38 33.31
CA MET A 871 14.40 -33.87 31.93
C MET A 871 13.48 -35.08 31.83
N LYS A 872 12.50 -35.02 30.93
CA LYS A 872 11.58 -36.12 30.62
C LYS A 872 11.63 -36.47 29.14
N ILE A 873 11.94 -37.71 28.83
CA ILE A 873 11.92 -38.27 27.47
C ILE A 873 10.92 -39.42 27.43
N GLN A 874 9.94 -39.36 26.54
CA GLN A 874 8.87 -40.35 26.44
C GLN A 874 8.64 -40.77 24.99
N ALA A 875 8.64 -42.08 24.74
CA ALA A 875 8.28 -42.67 23.47
C ALA A 875 7.24 -43.79 23.65
N ALA A 876 6.37 -43.96 22.66
CA ALA A 876 5.49 -45.12 22.60
C ALA A 876 6.27 -46.41 22.30
N THR A 877 7.25 -46.34 21.41
CA THR A 877 8.07 -47.48 20.99
C THR A 877 9.42 -47.51 21.71
N ASP A 878 10.48 -47.01 21.08
CA ASP A 878 11.88 -47.09 21.51
C ASP A 878 12.42 -45.70 21.91
N VAL A 879 13.35 -45.66 22.85
CA VAL A 879 14.20 -44.48 23.10
C VAL A 879 15.65 -44.85 22.85
N ASN A 880 16.31 -44.18 21.91
CA ASN A 880 17.72 -44.41 21.55
C ASN A 880 18.57 -43.17 21.88
N ILE A 881 19.53 -43.31 22.79
CA ILE A 881 20.51 -42.28 23.16
C ILE A 881 21.89 -42.76 22.72
N VAL A 882 22.46 -42.12 21.71
CA VAL A 882 23.70 -42.53 21.05
C VAL A 882 24.67 -41.37 21.07
N GLN A 883 25.92 -41.59 21.50
CA GLN A 883 26.98 -40.56 21.55
C GLN A 883 26.55 -39.21 22.17
N SER A 884 25.62 -39.25 23.13
CA SER A 884 24.92 -38.06 23.61
C SER A 884 25.17 -37.80 25.10
N THR A 885 25.03 -36.54 25.49
CA THR A 885 25.22 -36.09 26.88
C THR A 885 23.93 -35.45 27.37
N LEU A 886 23.32 -36.04 28.38
CA LEU A 886 22.10 -35.57 29.04
C LEU A 886 22.47 -35.10 30.45
N VAL A 887 22.29 -33.82 30.75
CA VAL A 887 22.59 -33.22 32.06
C VAL A 887 21.35 -32.55 32.61
N SER A 888 20.96 -32.91 33.84
CA SER A 888 19.76 -32.42 34.50
C SER A 888 20.07 -31.91 35.90
N GLY A 889 19.60 -30.69 36.21
CA GLY A 889 19.73 -30.09 37.54
C GLY A 889 18.80 -30.71 38.60
N GLY A 890 17.84 -31.53 38.18
CA GLY A 890 16.96 -32.38 38.97
C GLY A 890 16.97 -33.80 38.39
N ASP A 891 15.81 -34.31 38.01
CA ASP A 891 15.61 -35.71 37.58
C ASP A 891 15.90 -35.93 36.08
N ILE A 892 16.30 -37.15 35.71
CA ILE A 892 16.24 -37.66 34.33
C ILE A 892 15.25 -38.82 34.27
N GLY A 893 14.09 -38.60 33.66
CA GLY A 893 13.07 -39.63 33.41
C GLY A 893 13.04 -40.03 31.93
N ILE A 894 13.29 -41.30 31.62
CA ILE A 894 13.19 -41.85 30.27
C ILE A 894 12.19 -43.01 30.25
N GLN A 895 11.22 -42.95 29.35
CA GLN A 895 10.18 -43.95 29.21
C GLN A 895 9.99 -44.41 27.76
N ALA A 896 10.13 -45.71 27.52
CA ALA A 896 9.76 -46.39 26.29
C ALA A 896 8.58 -47.34 26.58
N THR A 897 7.36 -47.01 26.14
CA THR A 897 6.15 -47.69 26.65
C THR A 897 6.03 -49.14 26.19
N ALA A 898 6.37 -49.44 24.93
CA ALA A 898 6.20 -50.77 24.33
C ALA A 898 7.52 -51.53 24.12
N ASN A 899 8.61 -50.82 23.79
CA ASN A 899 9.88 -51.44 23.40
C ASN A 899 11.03 -51.05 24.33
N ASP A 900 12.19 -50.70 23.77
CA ASP A 900 13.46 -50.67 24.49
C ASP A 900 13.93 -49.25 24.79
N ILE A 901 14.75 -49.12 25.84
CA ILE A 901 15.62 -47.95 26.07
C ILE A 901 17.05 -48.40 25.76
N ASN A 902 17.68 -47.78 24.76
CA ASN A 902 19.07 -48.04 24.38
C ASN A 902 19.94 -46.82 24.67
N ILE A 903 20.94 -46.97 25.53
CA ILE A 903 21.94 -45.94 25.85
C ILE A 903 23.29 -46.50 25.42
N SER A 904 23.88 -45.93 24.36
CA SER A 904 25.06 -46.51 23.71
C SER A 904 26.10 -45.51 23.24
N ASP A 905 27.26 -46.05 22.86
CA ASP A 905 28.37 -45.35 22.23
C ASP A 905 28.85 -44.13 23.04
N TYR A 906 29.31 -44.37 24.28
CA TYR A 906 29.80 -43.30 25.17
C TYR A 906 28.74 -42.27 25.60
N SER A 907 27.47 -42.65 25.61
CA SER A 907 26.42 -41.76 26.11
C SER A 907 26.49 -41.60 27.61
N THR A 908 26.19 -40.40 28.09
CA THR A 908 26.23 -40.04 29.52
C THR A 908 24.91 -39.41 29.96
N LEU A 909 24.34 -39.95 31.04
CA LEU A 909 23.20 -39.37 31.74
C LEU A 909 23.70 -38.90 33.10
N TRP A 910 23.48 -37.63 33.43
CA TRP A 910 23.85 -37.04 34.71
C TRP A 910 22.68 -36.25 35.32
N ALA A 911 22.01 -36.85 36.30
CA ALA A 911 21.00 -36.22 37.14
C ALA A 911 21.61 -35.73 38.47
N LEU A 912 21.18 -34.56 38.95
CA LEU A 912 21.52 -34.11 40.31
C LEU A 912 20.57 -34.66 41.38
N ASP A 913 19.37 -35.11 40.99
CA ASP A 913 18.44 -35.81 41.87
C ASP A 913 18.34 -37.28 41.41
N GLU A 914 17.23 -37.72 40.81
CA GLU A 914 16.98 -39.12 40.46
C GLU A 914 17.13 -39.43 38.96
N THR A 915 17.54 -40.65 38.62
CA THR A 915 17.40 -41.18 37.24
C THR A 915 16.35 -42.29 37.22
N GLN A 916 15.32 -42.16 36.38
CA GLN A 916 14.28 -43.18 36.20
C GLN A 916 14.23 -43.64 34.74
N LEU A 917 14.51 -44.92 34.49
CA LEU A 917 14.39 -45.56 33.18
C LEU A 917 13.28 -46.61 33.21
N VAL A 918 12.28 -46.50 32.32
CA VAL A 918 11.14 -47.43 32.25
C VAL A 918 10.93 -47.91 30.82
N ALA A 919 11.21 -49.19 30.55
CA ALA A 919 11.04 -49.80 29.24
C ALA A 919 9.96 -50.89 29.23
N GLY A 920 9.14 -50.93 28.19
CA GLY A 920 8.16 -51.98 27.95
C GLY A 920 8.78 -53.35 27.67
N ARG A 921 10.01 -53.37 27.12
CA ARG A 921 10.78 -54.58 26.83
C ARG A 921 12.16 -54.55 27.50
N ASP A 922 13.20 -53.97 26.91
CA ASP A 922 14.55 -54.02 27.48
C ASP A 922 15.11 -52.64 27.83
N ILE A 923 15.97 -52.57 28.85
CA ILE A 923 16.87 -51.43 29.08
C ILE A 923 18.29 -51.91 28.79
N ILE A 924 18.99 -51.24 27.87
CA ILE A 924 20.36 -51.56 27.49
C ILE A 924 21.22 -50.32 27.73
N ILE A 925 22.11 -50.40 28.72
CA ILE A 925 23.21 -49.45 28.91
C ILE A 925 24.47 -50.14 28.40
N SER A 926 25.06 -49.60 27.33
CA SER A 926 26.25 -50.16 26.70
C SER A 926 27.47 -50.05 27.59
N SER A 927 28.50 -50.83 27.28
CA SER A 927 29.67 -50.96 28.16
C SER A 927 30.46 -49.68 28.40
N ASP A 928 30.37 -48.74 27.47
CA ASP A 928 31.06 -47.46 27.48
C ASP A 928 30.17 -46.29 27.90
N SER A 929 28.91 -46.56 28.24
CA SER A 929 27.90 -45.56 28.58
C SER A 929 27.59 -45.57 30.07
N THR A 930 27.20 -44.42 30.60
CA THR A 930 27.04 -44.21 32.05
C THR A 930 25.72 -43.55 32.40
N SER A 931 25.08 -44.03 33.47
CA SER A 931 23.97 -43.35 34.13
C SER A 931 24.35 -42.99 35.56
N THR A 932 24.46 -41.70 35.85
CA THR A 932 24.83 -41.18 37.18
C THR A 932 23.72 -40.29 37.73
N SER A 933 23.31 -40.55 38.97
CA SER A 933 22.39 -39.71 39.75
C SER A 933 23.00 -39.37 41.12
N ALA A 934 22.60 -38.24 41.72
CA ALA A 934 23.07 -37.87 43.05
C ALA A 934 22.15 -38.36 44.19
N ASP A 935 20.92 -38.76 43.89
CA ASP A 935 20.02 -39.47 44.80
C ASP A 935 19.82 -40.92 44.32
N ASP A 936 18.62 -41.31 43.87
CA ASP A 936 18.29 -42.69 43.48
C ASP A 936 18.43 -42.92 41.95
N ALA A 937 18.63 -44.17 41.54
CA ALA A 937 18.50 -44.60 40.16
C ALA A 937 17.57 -45.83 40.07
N THR A 938 16.47 -45.70 39.34
CA THR A 938 15.46 -46.76 39.16
C THR A 938 15.38 -47.19 37.69
N LEU A 939 15.63 -48.47 37.42
CA LEU A 939 15.54 -49.08 36.09
C LEU A 939 14.47 -50.17 36.11
N THR A 940 13.41 -50.02 35.32
CA THR A 940 12.31 -51.01 35.22
C THR A 940 12.11 -51.44 33.77
N ALA A 941 12.37 -52.71 33.48
CA ALA A 941 12.18 -53.29 32.15
C ALA A 941 11.15 -54.43 32.18
N GLY A 942 10.25 -54.47 31.18
CA GLY A 942 9.27 -55.55 31.05
C GLY A 942 9.92 -56.92 30.80
N ARG A 943 11.11 -56.95 30.18
CA ARG A 943 11.89 -58.14 29.84
C ARG A 943 13.28 -58.08 30.50
N ASN A 944 14.32 -57.52 29.88
CA ASN A 944 15.70 -57.58 30.41
C ASN A 944 16.28 -56.22 30.76
N VAL A 945 17.25 -56.20 31.67
CA VAL A 945 18.14 -55.06 31.90
C VAL A 945 19.58 -55.49 31.65
N GLU A 946 20.24 -54.86 30.68
CA GLU A 946 21.68 -55.00 30.37
C GLU A 946 22.41 -53.76 30.89
N ILE A 947 23.34 -53.94 31.83
CA ILE A 947 23.96 -52.84 32.57
C ILE A 947 25.43 -52.71 32.20
N GLY A 948 25.81 -51.53 31.70
CA GLY A 948 27.20 -51.08 31.68
C GLY A 948 27.59 -50.50 33.04
N TYR A 949 27.29 -49.22 33.25
CA TYR A 949 27.60 -48.51 34.50
C TYR A 949 26.44 -47.66 35.00
N VAL A 950 26.05 -47.86 36.27
CA VAL A 950 25.04 -47.08 37.00
C VAL A 950 25.61 -46.63 38.34
N GLU A 951 25.55 -45.33 38.61
CA GLU A 951 25.96 -44.75 39.88
C GLU A 951 24.82 -43.91 40.46
N ALA A 952 24.52 -44.12 41.74
CA ALA A 952 23.57 -43.34 42.50
C ALA A 952 24.22 -42.86 43.81
N GLY A 953 23.80 -41.70 44.31
CA GLY A 953 24.25 -41.23 45.62
C GLY A 953 23.61 -41.99 46.77
N ASN A 954 22.37 -42.47 46.59
CA ASN A 954 21.55 -43.18 47.57
C ASN A 954 21.25 -44.62 47.12
N GLY A 955 20.13 -44.90 46.44
CA GLY A 955 19.69 -46.25 46.08
C GLY A 955 19.75 -46.56 44.59
N VAL A 956 20.07 -47.80 44.22
CA VAL A 956 19.89 -48.33 42.86
C VAL A 956 18.85 -49.45 42.88
N GLY A 957 17.71 -49.22 42.26
CA GLY A 957 16.64 -50.19 42.08
C GLY A 957 16.56 -50.68 40.64
N ILE A 958 16.68 -51.99 40.41
CA ILE A 958 16.60 -52.57 39.07
C ILE A 958 15.58 -53.70 39.07
N GLU A 959 14.57 -53.59 38.22
CA GLU A 959 13.51 -54.58 38.04
C GLU A 959 13.42 -55.07 36.59
N ALA A 960 13.53 -56.39 36.39
CA ALA A 960 13.26 -57.08 35.15
C ALA A 960 12.04 -58.01 35.33
N THR A 961 10.84 -57.54 34.92
CA THR A 961 9.56 -58.16 35.31
C THR A 961 9.37 -59.58 34.75
N THR A 962 9.87 -59.87 33.54
CA THR A 962 9.77 -61.21 32.92
C THR A 962 11.11 -61.85 32.55
N GLY A 963 12.18 -61.06 32.45
CA GLY A 963 13.50 -61.52 32.01
C GLY A 963 14.56 -61.39 33.10
N MET A 964 15.77 -61.05 32.68
CA MET A 964 16.99 -61.14 33.50
C MET A 964 17.69 -59.79 33.63
N ILE A 965 18.57 -59.68 34.63
CA ILE A 965 19.52 -58.57 34.79
C ILE A 965 20.93 -59.09 34.43
N PHE A 966 21.65 -58.41 33.54
CA PHE A 966 22.97 -58.83 33.05
C PHE A 966 24.02 -57.73 33.15
N ASP A 967 25.27 -58.15 33.35
CA ASP A 967 26.46 -57.33 33.09
C ASP A 967 26.74 -57.31 31.58
N ASN A 968 26.97 -56.10 31.06
CA ASN A 968 27.24 -55.83 29.66
C ASN A 968 28.65 -55.26 29.39
N ASN A 969 29.50 -55.06 30.40
CA ASN A 969 30.82 -54.44 30.21
C ASN A 969 32.01 -55.24 30.71
N GLY A 970 31.81 -56.28 31.54
CA GLY A 970 32.90 -57.07 32.10
C GLY A 970 33.89 -56.22 32.93
N ASP A 971 33.47 -55.04 33.37
CA ASP A 971 34.25 -54.16 34.24
C ASP A 971 34.18 -54.65 35.69
N ALA A 972 35.02 -54.08 36.56
CA ALA A 972 35.08 -54.50 37.96
C ALA A 972 33.95 -53.91 38.84
N VAL A 973 33.13 -52.99 38.31
CA VAL A 973 32.02 -52.31 39.00
C VAL A 973 30.95 -51.91 37.98
N ASN A 974 29.75 -52.48 38.07
CA ASN A 974 28.57 -52.05 37.30
C ASN A 974 27.72 -51.04 38.06
N ILE A 975 27.61 -51.21 39.40
CA ILE A 975 26.69 -50.44 40.24
C ILE A 975 27.44 -49.79 41.39
N ILE A 976 27.25 -48.49 41.59
CA ILE A 976 27.74 -47.75 42.78
C ILE A 976 26.57 -47.10 43.50
N ALA A 977 26.27 -47.51 44.74
CA ALA A 977 25.17 -46.95 45.55
C ALA A 977 25.32 -47.23 47.05
N GLN A 978 24.50 -46.63 47.91
CA GLN A 978 24.36 -47.00 49.33
C GLN A 978 23.45 -48.22 49.52
N GLU A 979 22.34 -48.27 48.77
CA GLU A 979 21.38 -49.38 48.76
C GLU A 979 21.25 -49.93 47.34
N VAL A 980 21.22 -51.26 47.18
CA VAL A 980 21.00 -51.89 45.88
C VAL A 980 19.89 -52.93 45.98
N VAL A 981 18.88 -52.77 45.14
CA VAL A 981 17.74 -53.69 45.02
C VAL A 981 17.70 -54.24 43.59
N LEU A 982 17.90 -55.55 43.44
CA LEU A 982 17.85 -56.25 42.15
C LEU A 982 16.70 -57.27 42.16
N LEU A 983 15.73 -57.08 41.27
CA LEU A 983 14.56 -57.93 41.12
C LEU A 983 14.50 -58.45 39.68
N ALA A 984 14.57 -59.77 39.48
CA ALA A 984 14.41 -60.36 38.16
C ALA A 984 13.47 -61.57 38.20
N ALA A 985 12.86 -61.92 37.07
CA ALA A 985 12.05 -63.14 36.97
C ALA A 985 12.85 -64.36 36.49
N SER A 986 13.89 -64.14 35.67
CA SER A 986 14.61 -65.20 34.96
C SER A 986 16.11 -65.32 35.33
N GLY A 987 16.64 -64.45 36.21
CA GLY A 987 18.04 -64.51 36.68
C GLY A 987 18.69 -63.13 36.89
N ILE A 988 19.72 -63.06 37.74
CA ILE A 988 20.55 -61.86 38.00
C ILE A 988 22.01 -62.27 37.82
N GLY A 989 22.72 -61.66 36.87
CA GLY A 989 24.08 -62.04 36.51
C GLY A 989 24.14 -63.41 35.82
N TYR A 990 23.83 -63.47 34.51
CA TYR A 990 24.02 -64.65 33.65
C TYR A 990 23.65 -64.38 32.18
N THR A 991 24.59 -64.15 31.25
CA THR A 991 24.22 -63.99 29.82
C THR A 991 24.00 -65.34 29.11
N ALA A 992 22.79 -65.54 28.61
CA ALA A 992 22.49 -66.62 27.67
C ALA A 992 22.88 -66.19 26.24
N GLY A 993 24.16 -66.41 25.86
CA GLY A 993 24.52 -66.58 24.45
C GLY A 993 25.66 -65.72 23.91
N LEU A 994 26.92 -66.05 24.25
CA LEU A 994 28.10 -66.15 23.38
C LEU A 994 29.26 -66.77 24.21
N PRO A 995 30.23 -67.50 23.64
CA PRO A 995 31.07 -68.44 24.39
C PRO A 995 32.29 -67.76 25.05
N GLY A 996 32.27 -67.55 26.38
CA GLY A 996 33.46 -67.16 27.13
C GLY A 996 33.22 -66.62 28.55
N THR A 997 32.89 -67.53 29.47
CA THR A 997 32.74 -67.41 30.94
C THR A 997 31.61 -66.51 31.49
N PRO A 998 30.81 -67.01 32.46
CA PRO A 998 29.77 -66.22 33.11
C PRO A 998 30.40 -65.12 33.99
N ASP A 999 29.77 -63.94 34.09
CA ASP A 999 30.20 -62.85 34.98
C ASP A 999 29.11 -62.41 35.96
N ALA A 1000 29.54 -61.84 37.07
CA ALA A 1000 28.65 -61.38 38.14
C ALA A 1000 28.11 -59.99 37.81
N ILE A 1001 27.11 -59.53 38.56
CA ILE A 1001 26.88 -58.08 38.68
C ILE A 1001 27.83 -57.56 39.75
N GLU A 1002 28.74 -56.65 39.40
CA GLU A 1002 29.66 -56.02 40.34
C GLU A 1002 29.05 -54.79 41.02
N ILE A 1003 29.00 -54.83 42.35
CA ILE A 1003 28.45 -53.77 43.18
C ILE A 1003 29.56 -53.15 44.05
N GLN A 1004 29.61 -51.83 44.10
CA GLN A 1004 30.44 -51.07 45.02
C GLN A 1004 29.57 -50.18 45.92
N GLY A 1005 29.48 -50.56 47.19
CA GLY A 1005 28.78 -49.79 48.21
C GLY A 1005 29.44 -48.43 48.53
N ARG A 1006 28.64 -47.38 48.72
CA ARG A 1006 29.05 -46.10 49.29
C ARG A 1006 28.79 -46.08 50.81
N PRO A 1007 29.81 -45.92 51.68
CA PRO A 1007 29.60 -45.96 53.12
C PRO A 1007 28.91 -44.69 53.67
N VAL A 1008 27.88 -44.86 54.51
CA VAL A 1008 27.24 -43.78 55.28
C VAL A 1008 27.53 -43.94 56.77
N GLY A 1009 28.53 -43.22 57.27
CA GLY A 1009 28.87 -43.29 58.70
C GLY A 1009 29.33 -44.70 59.13
N ALA A 1010 28.59 -45.34 60.03
CA ALA A 1010 28.89 -46.68 60.57
C ALA A 1010 27.89 -47.77 60.12
N GLU A 1011 26.95 -47.42 59.24
CA GLU A 1011 25.98 -48.36 58.66
C GLU A 1011 26.49 -48.84 57.30
N TYR A 1012 26.35 -50.14 57.06
CA TYR A 1012 26.90 -50.86 55.90
C TYR A 1012 25.86 -50.93 54.78
N PRO A 1013 26.27 -50.97 53.50
CA PRO A 1013 25.37 -51.04 52.37
C PRO A 1013 24.43 -52.25 52.47
N VAL A 1014 23.15 -52.03 52.12
CA VAL A 1014 22.11 -53.07 52.11
C VAL A 1014 21.90 -53.52 50.67
N GLU A 1015 22.14 -54.80 50.42
CA GLU A 1015 21.93 -55.42 49.12
C GLU A 1015 20.79 -56.43 49.20
N VAL A 1016 19.75 -56.23 48.39
CA VAL A 1016 18.61 -57.13 48.29
C VAL A 1016 18.51 -57.63 46.86
N ALA A 1017 18.70 -58.94 46.66
CA ALA A 1017 18.53 -59.57 45.37
C ALA A 1017 17.50 -60.71 45.46
N ALA A 1018 16.51 -60.71 44.58
CA ALA A 1018 15.49 -61.74 44.55
C ALA A 1018 15.08 -62.14 43.14
N ASN A 1019 14.85 -63.44 42.95
CA ASN A 1019 14.29 -63.99 41.73
C ASN A 1019 12.84 -64.46 41.97
N THR A 1020 11.89 -63.97 41.18
CA THR A 1020 10.45 -64.23 41.42
C THR A 1020 9.91 -65.49 40.74
N THR A 1021 10.61 -66.05 39.74
CA THR A 1021 10.23 -67.34 39.13
C THR A 1021 11.33 -68.39 39.07
N ASN A 1022 12.34 -68.31 38.19
CA ASN A 1022 13.40 -69.33 38.00
C ASN A 1022 14.68 -68.71 37.43
N GLY A 1023 15.88 -69.06 37.94
CA GLY A 1023 17.16 -68.61 37.36
C GLY A 1023 18.27 -68.41 38.40
N ASP A 1024 19.51 -68.31 37.93
CA ASP A 1024 20.68 -68.14 38.78
C ASP A 1024 20.81 -66.68 39.27
N ILE A 1025 21.36 -66.49 40.47
CA ILE A 1025 21.77 -65.19 41.00
C ILE A 1025 23.28 -65.22 41.19
N TRP A 1026 24.01 -64.34 40.50
CA TRP A 1026 25.43 -64.11 40.72
C TRP A 1026 25.72 -62.62 40.94
N ILE A 1027 26.09 -62.30 42.19
CA ILE A 1027 26.45 -60.95 42.61
C ILE A 1027 27.85 -60.99 43.24
N ARG A 1028 28.63 -59.96 42.93
CA ARG A 1028 29.96 -59.73 43.48
C ARG A 1028 30.03 -58.33 44.06
N THR A 1029 30.46 -58.21 45.31
CA THR A 1029 30.66 -56.91 45.94
C THR A 1029 32.15 -56.61 46.06
N ASN A 1030 32.55 -55.40 45.71
CA ASN A 1030 33.95 -54.97 45.64
C ASN A 1030 34.15 -53.62 46.37
N THR A 1031 33.64 -53.53 47.60
CA THR A 1031 33.79 -52.34 48.45
C THR A 1031 35.24 -52.15 48.89
N GLU A 1032 35.89 -51.06 48.46
CA GLU A 1032 37.27 -50.67 48.80
C GLU A 1032 37.50 -50.38 50.31
N VAL A 1033 36.46 -50.48 51.15
CA VAL A 1033 36.52 -50.16 52.58
C VAL A 1033 36.02 -51.34 53.40
N ASN A 1034 36.76 -51.70 54.46
CA ASN A 1034 36.53 -52.78 55.42
C ASN A 1034 35.07 -52.79 55.95
N GLY A 1035 34.15 -53.45 55.24
CA GLY A 1035 32.72 -53.47 55.52
C GLY A 1035 32.11 -54.84 55.33
N ASP A 1036 31.11 -55.11 56.16
CA ASP A 1036 30.41 -56.39 56.21
C ASP A 1036 29.29 -56.42 55.14
N LEU A 1037 29.10 -57.56 54.47
CA LEU A 1037 27.96 -57.79 53.58
C LEU A 1037 26.80 -58.36 54.40
N THR A 1038 25.68 -57.64 54.46
CA THR A 1038 24.47 -58.12 55.17
C THR A 1038 23.46 -58.66 54.17
N ILE A 1039 23.14 -59.95 54.26
CA ILE A 1039 22.10 -60.59 53.46
C ILE A 1039 20.80 -60.58 54.27
N SER A 1040 19.95 -59.59 54.02
CA SER A 1040 18.72 -59.37 54.80
C SER A 1040 17.49 -60.11 54.25
N SER A 1041 16.53 -60.44 55.11
CA SER A 1041 15.17 -60.76 54.68
C SER A 1041 14.40 -59.47 54.49
N GLY A 1042 13.85 -59.24 53.30
CA GLY A 1042 13.23 -57.96 52.96
C GLY A 1042 12.09 -57.59 53.91
N VAL A 1043 12.10 -56.34 54.40
CA VAL A 1043 11.07 -55.29 54.15
C VAL A 1043 11.25 -54.13 55.13
N THR A 1044 11.47 -52.92 54.60
CA THR A 1044 10.71 -51.74 55.04
C THR A 1044 10.11 -51.07 53.81
N VAL A 1045 8.85 -51.41 53.51
CA VAL A 1045 7.98 -50.60 52.66
C VAL A 1045 7.50 -49.42 53.51
N THR A 1046 7.84 -48.20 53.11
CA THR A 1046 7.03 -47.03 53.44
C THR A 1046 6.50 -46.37 52.18
N THR A 1047 5.29 -46.82 51.80
CA THR A 1047 4.25 -46.16 50.96
C THR A 1047 4.60 -45.88 49.50
N ASN A 1048 3.84 -46.29 48.46
CA ASN A 1048 2.37 -46.28 48.33
C ASN A 1048 1.87 -47.25 47.22
N VAL A 1049 1.21 -48.36 47.62
CA VAL A 1049 0.12 -49.17 46.99
C VAL A 1049 0.12 -49.32 45.44
N ILE A 1050 0.10 -50.55 44.86
CA ILE A 1050 -1.15 -51.26 44.46
C ILE A 1050 -1.00 -52.81 44.39
N SER A 1051 -1.85 -53.43 45.21
CA SER A 1051 -2.58 -54.72 45.11
C SER A 1051 -1.90 -56.08 44.83
N THR A 1052 -2.04 -56.94 45.85
CA THR A 1052 -2.31 -58.39 45.78
C THR A 1052 -1.23 -59.31 45.20
N GLN A 1053 -0.10 -59.42 45.91
CA GLN A 1053 0.57 -60.71 46.05
C GLN A 1053 1.06 -60.89 47.48
N THR A 1054 0.82 -62.09 48.02
CA THR A 1054 1.29 -62.49 49.35
C THR A 1054 2.80 -62.72 49.26
N ILE A 1055 3.62 -61.67 49.39
CA ILE A 1055 5.07 -61.85 49.53
C ILE A 1055 5.31 -62.48 50.90
N THR A 1056 5.69 -63.75 50.86
CA THR A 1056 6.09 -64.53 52.03
C THR A 1056 7.46 -64.00 52.45
N ALA A 1057 7.67 -63.75 53.74
CA ALA A 1057 8.96 -63.32 54.28
C ALA A 1057 10.08 -64.20 53.70
N GLY A 1058 10.94 -63.62 52.85
CA GLY A 1058 11.93 -64.37 52.09
C GLY A 1058 13.21 -63.56 51.98
N GLY A 1059 14.33 -64.18 52.37
CA GLY A 1059 15.65 -63.75 51.93
C GLY A 1059 15.89 -64.15 50.46
N VAL A 1060 17.14 -64.11 50.01
CA VAL A 1060 17.54 -64.41 48.63
C VAL A 1060 17.00 -65.79 48.21
N ASN A 1061 16.05 -65.82 47.28
CA ASN A 1061 15.38 -67.05 46.82
C ASN A 1061 15.53 -67.21 45.31
N THR A 1062 15.89 -68.42 44.88
CA THR A 1062 15.82 -68.85 43.47
C THR A 1062 14.87 -70.03 43.35
N GLY A 1063 13.78 -69.87 42.61
CA GLY A 1063 12.77 -70.91 42.47
C GLY A 1063 13.30 -72.24 41.91
N ASN A 1064 14.34 -72.25 41.05
CA ASN A 1064 15.01 -73.45 40.47
C ASN A 1064 16.48 -73.22 40.01
N GLY A 1065 17.20 -72.24 40.58
CA GLY A 1065 18.55 -71.84 40.13
C GLY A 1065 19.64 -71.97 41.20
N ASN A 1066 20.87 -71.60 40.85
CA ASN A 1066 22.01 -71.46 41.76
C ASN A 1066 22.08 -70.05 42.34
N ILE A 1067 22.55 -69.92 43.59
CA ILE A 1067 22.91 -68.64 44.20
C ILE A 1067 24.43 -68.61 44.40
N ARG A 1068 25.09 -67.57 43.88
CA ARG A 1068 26.49 -67.27 44.16
C ARG A 1068 26.62 -65.82 44.62
N ILE A 1069 27.09 -65.66 45.85
CA ILE A 1069 27.33 -64.36 46.47
C ILE A 1069 28.80 -64.30 46.88
N GLU A 1070 29.49 -63.26 46.40
CA GLU A 1070 30.92 -63.06 46.63
C GLU A 1070 31.13 -61.70 47.30
N ASN A 1071 31.67 -61.68 48.53
CA ASN A 1071 32.16 -60.46 49.18
C ASN A 1071 33.69 -60.40 49.08
N GLY A 1072 34.20 -59.56 48.17
CA GLY A 1072 35.61 -59.41 47.84
C GLY A 1072 36.10 -60.29 46.67
N TYR A 1073 37.24 -59.92 46.06
CA TYR A 1073 37.78 -60.56 44.86
C TYR A 1073 38.38 -61.95 45.14
N ILE A 1074 37.62 -63.01 44.86
CA ILE A 1074 38.02 -64.41 45.06
C ILE A 1074 38.13 -65.11 43.69
N ARG A 1075 39.36 -65.45 43.26
CA ARG A 1075 39.64 -66.06 41.96
C ARG A 1075 40.04 -67.53 42.07
N PHE A 1076 39.32 -68.40 41.37
CA PHE A 1076 39.66 -69.81 41.19
C PHE A 1076 40.29 -70.02 39.81
N GLU A 1077 41.57 -70.40 39.75
CA GLU A 1077 42.22 -70.73 38.48
C GLU A 1077 42.72 -72.18 38.47
N ASN A 1078 42.39 -72.94 37.44
CA ASN A 1078 42.84 -74.34 37.27
C ASN A 1078 42.56 -75.23 38.50
N GLY A 1079 41.42 -75.03 39.17
CA GLY A 1079 41.00 -75.80 40.34
C GLY A 1079 41.80 -75.54 41.61
N GLY A 1080 42.68 -74.52 41.63
CA GLY A 1080 43.36 -74.02 42.81
C GLY A 1080 42.95 -72.58 43.11
N LEU A 1081 42.64 -72.29 44.37
CA LEU A 1081 42.41 -70.92 44.82
C LEU A 1081 43.75 -70.21 44.98
N LEU A 1082 43.92 -69.06 44.33
CA LEU A 1082 45.08 -68.19 44.51
C LEU A 1082 44.87 -67.27 45.73
N ALA A 1083 45.96 -66.91 46.41
CA ALA A 1083 45.89 -66.09 47.62
C ALA A 1083 45.09 -64.80 47.36
N PRO A 1084 44.14 -64.43 48.24
CA PRO A 1084 43.30 -63.25 48.07
C PRO A 1084 44.17 -61.99 47.97
N VAL A 1085 43.82 -61.09 47.05
CA VAL A 1085 44.56 -59.85 46.78
C VAL A 1085 43.88 -58.66 47.47
N ALA A 1086 43.76 -58.74 48.81
CA ALA A 1086 43.42 -57.72 49.82
C ALA A 1086 41.99 -57.11 49.93
N PHE A 1087 41.62 -56.86 51.21
CA PHE A 1087 40.54 -56.07 51.88
C PHE A 1087 39.06 -56.48 51.67
N GLY A 1088 38.42 -57.10 52.69
CA GLY A 1088 36.98 -57.42 52.78
C GLY A 1088 36.53 -57.74 54.22
N GLY A 1089 35.22 -57.67 54.53
CA GLY A 1089 34.62 -57.87 55.86
C GLY A 1089 33.76 -59.14 56.01
N ASP A 1090 33.04 -59.28 57.12
CA ASP A 1090 32.18 -60.44 57.41
C ASP A 1090 30.94 -60.46 56.49
N MET A 1091 30.42 -61.63 56.13
CA MET A 1091 29.11 -61.85 55.52
C MET A 1091 28.14 -62.26 56.63
N THR A 1092 27.15 -61.44 56.94
CA THR A 1092 26.13 -61.74 57.96
C THR A 1092 24.82 -62.14 57.29
N ILE A 1093 24.24 -63.27 57.69
CA ILE A 1093 22.97 -63.79 57.17
C ILE A 1093 21.86 -63.42 58.16
N GLU A 1094 20.96 -62.50 57.78
CA GLU A 1094 19.84 -62.06 58.61
C GLU A 1094 18.49 -62.66 58.17
N GLY A 1095 18.49 -63.46 57.11
CA GLY A 1095 17.32 -64.12 56.54
C GLY A 1095 17.65 -65.43 55.83
N VAL A 1096 16.66 -66.09 55.24
CA VAL A 1096 16.87 -67.38 54.56
C VAL A 1096 17.42 -67.19 53.15
N ILE A 1097 18.56 -67.80 52.85
CA ILE A 1097 19.10 -67.99 51.50
C ILE A 1097 18.63 -69.35 50.98
N GLN A 1098 17.77 -69.35 49.97
CA GLN A 1098 17.16 -70.57 49.44
C GLN A 1098 17.42 -70.73 47.95
N ALA A 1099 18.03 -71.85 47.56
CA ALA A 1099 18.18 -72.26 46.17
C ALA A 1099 17.62 -73.67 45.94
N ASN A 1100 16.99 -73.87 44.78
CA ASN A 1100 16.69 -75.21 44.26
C ASN A 1100 17.82 -75.71 43.33
N GLY A 1101 19.06 -75.41 43.73
CA GLY A 1101 20.34 -75.69 43.08
C GLY A 1101 21.46 -75.58 44.12
N SER A 1102 22.64 -75.12 43.73
CA SER A 1102 23.76 -74.86 44.66
C SER A 1102 23.68 -73.47 45.29
N VAL A 1103 24.08 -73.35 46.56
CA VAL A 1103 24.37 -72.06 47.21
C VAL A 1103 25.88 -71.95 47.39
N LYS A 1104 26.48 -70.85 46.93
CA LYS A 1104 27.90 -70.55 47.08
C LYS A 1104 28.07 -69.20 47.77
N LEU A 1105 28.55 -69.24 49.01
CA LEU A 1105 28.83 -68.06 49.83
C LEU A 1105 30.32 -67.93 50.01
N HIS A 1106 30.93 -66.96 49.36
CA HIS A 1106 32.37 -66.73 49.43
C HIS A 1106 32.64 -65.33 50.00
N THR A 1107 33.46 -65.23 51.03
CA THR A 1107 33.83 -63.95 51.66
C THR A 1107 35.29 -63.94 52.12
N ASN A 1108 35.91 -62.76 52.15
CA ASN A 1108 37.22 -62.52 52.76
C ASN A 1108 37.09 -61.98 54.21
N GLY A 1109 36.19 -62.60 54.98
CA GLY A 1109 35.92 -62.43 56.40
C GLY A 1109 35.17 -63.65 56.96
N SER A 1110 34.35 -63.48 58.00
CA SER A 1110 33.49 -64.54 58.56
C SER A 1110 32.17 -64.68 57.80
N ILE A 1111 31.50 -65.83 57.85
CA ILE A 1111 30.09 -66.00 57.49
C ILE A 1111 29.34 -66.22 58.81
N LEU A 1112 28.48 -65.29 59.21
CA LEU A 1112 27.84 -65.25 60.53
C LEU A 1112 26.32 -65.43 60.41
N ASP A 1113 25.73 -66.13 61.37
CA ASP A 1113 24.27 -66.18 61.54
C ASP A 1113 23.81 -64.98 62.35
N ASN A 1114 22.71 -64.36 61.94
CA ASN A 1114 21.97 -63.35 62.68
C ASN A 1114 20.45 -63.52 62.47
N ASN A 1115 20.00 -64.68 62.01
CA ASN A 1115 18.62 -65.01 61.64
C ASN A 1115 17.91 -65.82 62.74
N THR A 1116 17.26 -65.12 63.67
CA THR A 1116 16.55 -65.78 64.80
C THR A 1116 15.16 -66.35 64.47
N ALA A 1117 14.71 -66.30 63.20
CA ALA A 1117 13.29 -66.44 62.84
C ALA A 1117 12.88 -67.77 62.18
N THR A 1118 13.82 -68.56 61.65
CA THR A 1118 13.55 -69.79 60.86
C THR A 1118 14.43 -70.96 61.30
N PRO A 1119 14.10 -72.24 60.98
CA PRO A 1119 14.93 -73.38 61.36
C PRO A 1119 16.18 -73.62 60.49
N TYR A 1120 16.32 -72.90 59.36
CA TYR A 1120 17.45 -72.99 58.43
C TYR A 1120 17.75 -71.62 57.82
N ASP A 1121 19.02 -71.27 57.70
CA ASP A 1121 19.54 -70.05 57.06
C ASP A 1121 19.90 -70.28 55.61
N VAL A 1122 20.41 -71.46 55.27
CA VAL A 1122 20.77 -71.83 53.90
C VAL A 1122 20.08 -73.12 53.48
N ILE A 1123 19.24 -73.04 52.45
CA ILE A 1123 18.51 -74.18 51.88
C ILE A 1123 18.98 -74.39 50.45
N ALA A 1124 19.38 -75.60 50.09
CA ALA A 1124 19.87 -75.95 48.76
C ALA A 1124 19.47 -77.38 48.36
N THR A 1125 19.45 -77.69 47.06
CA THR A 1125 19.15 -79.05 46.54
C THR A 1125 20.25 -79.59 45.62
N ASP A 1126 21.42 -78.97 45.63
CA ASP A 1126 22.65 -79.48 45.03
C ASP A 1126 23.88 -79.10 45.87
N THR A 1127 25.06 -79.57 45.45
CA THR A 1127 26.35 -79.37 46.10
C THR A 1127 26.65 -77.89 46.29
N SER A 1128 26.79 -77.47 47.53
CA SER A 1128 26.92 -76.07 47.96
C SER A 1128 28.28 -75.79 48.59
N GLU A 1129 28.66 -74.52 48.68
CA GLU A 1129 29.98 -74.08 49.15
C GLU A 1129 29.84 -72.90 50.12
N MET A 1130 30.54 -72.96 51.25
CA MET A 1130 30.72 -71.82 52.16
C MET A 1130 32.20 -71.62 52.41
N MET A 1131 32.73 -70.46 52.01
CA MET A 1131 34.16 -70.16 52.12
C MET A 1131 34.37 -68.80 52.79
N ALA A 1132 34.94 -68.85 53.99
CA ALA A 1132 35.33 -67.71 54.80
C ALA A 1132 36.87 -67.61 54.81
N PHE A 1133 37.43 -66.72 54.01
CA PHE A 1133 38.87 -66.44 54.00
C PHE A 1133 39.18 -65.38 55.05
N ASP A 1134 40.12 -65.68 55.95
CA ASP A 1134 40.50 -64.84 57.11
C ASP A 1134 39.39 -64.61 58.17
N GLY A 1135 38.38 -65.50 58.22
CA GLY A 1135 37.31 -65.48 59.22
C GLY A 1135 36.72 -66.86 59.56
N THR A 1136 35.52 -66.87 60.16
CA THR A 1136 34.80 -68.07 60.65
C THR A 1136 33.56 -68.42 59.82
N ILE A 1137 32.92 -69.57 60.04
CA ILE A 1137 31.58 -69.88 59.49
C ILE A 1137 30.73 -70.31 60.69
N GLY A 1138 29.76 -69.51 61.10
CA GLY A 1138 29.02 -69.67 62.37
C GLY A 1138 29.89 -69.41 63.61
N VAL A 1139 29.25 -69.13 64.75
CA VAL A 1139 29.91 -68.81 66.02
C VAL A 1139 29.80 -69.99 67.01
N PHE A 1140 30.90 -70.33 67.67
CA PHE A 1140 30.91 -71.36 68.73
C PHE A 1140 31.69 -70.87 69.96
N ASP A 1141 30.99 -70.68 71.09
CA ASP A 1141 31.56 -70.24 72.37
C ASP A 1141 32.28 -71.34 73.19
N GLY A 1142 32.44 -72.54 72.65
CA GLY A 1142 33.07 -73.66 73.33
C GLY A 1142 32.12 -74.57 74.13
N VAL A 1143 30.81 -74.29 74.16
CA VAL A 1143 29.79 -75.10 74.83
C VAL A 1143 28.70 -75.52 73.85
N SER A 1144 28.57 -76.82 73.58
CA SER A 1144 27.44 -77.35 72.79
C SER A 1144 26.12 -77.07 73.54
N ASN A 1145 25.32 -76.11 73.07
CA ASN A 1145 24.09 -75.55 73.68
C ASN A 1145 24.29 -74.39 74.71
N GLY A 1146 25.40 -73.63 74.63
CA GLY A 1146 25.60 -72.37 75.37
C GLY A 1146 24.82 -71.18 74.80
N SER A 1147 24.76 -70.07 75.52
CA SER A 1147 24.11 -68.84 75.04
C SER A 1147 24.91 -68.06 73.99
N GLY A 1148 26.10 -68.53 73.61
CA GLY A 1148 26.93 -67.98 72.53
C GLY A 1148 27.33 -69.01 71.47
N TYR A 1149 26.61 -70.14 71.37
CA TYR A 1149 26.68 -71.04 70.21
C TYR A 1149 25.60 -70.62 69.21
N ASP A 1150 26.03 -70.22 68.01
CA ASP A 1150 25.21 -69.63 66.94
C ASP A 1150 25.69 -70.17 65.58
N PRO A 1151 25.37 -71.45 65.26
CA PRO A 1151 25.80 -72.08 64.02
C PRO A 1151 25.02 -71.55 62.82
N ILE A 1152 25.58 -71.66 61.61
CA ILE A 1152 24.79 -71.47 60.39
C ILE A 1152 23.88 -72.71 60.22
N GLU A 1153 22.57 -72.53 60.20
CA GLU A 1153 21.63 -73.61 59.97
C GLU A 1153 21.43 -73.91 58.48
N VAL A 1154 21.58 -75.17 58.08
CA VAL A 1154 21.59 -75.57 56.66
C VAL A 1154 20.63 -76.72 56.34
N ASN A 1155 20.06 -76.73 55.13
CA ASN A 1155 19.32 -77.85 54.57
C ASN A 1155 19.72 -78.06 53.11
N ILE A 1156 20.73 -78.88 52.87
CA ILE A 1156 21.30 -79.21 51.56
C ILE A 1156 20.86 -80.64 51.20
N ASN A 1157 19.85 -80.80 50.34
CA ASN A 1157 19.27 -82.12 50.06
C ASN A 1157 18.59 -82.23 48.68
N PRO A 1158 19.09 -83.05 47.73
CA PRO A 1158 20.39 -83.74 47.75
C PRO A 1158 21.57 -82.75 47.55
N GLY A 1159 22.81 -83.18 47.71
CA GLY A 1159 24.01 -82.34 47.57
C GLY A 1159 24.94 -82.38 48.77
N ASP A 1160 26.23 -82.16 48.51
CA ASP A 1160 27.24 -82.05 49.57
C ASP A 1160 27.51 -80.60 49.95
N LEU A 1161 27.98 -80.36 51.17
CA LEU A 1161 28.39 -79.02 51.61
C LEU A 1161 29.91 -78.96 51.78
N TYR A 1162 30.55 -78.18 50.93
CA TYR A 1162 31.97 -77.88 51.05
C TYR A 1162 32.19 -76.64 51.89
N VAL A 1163 33.03 -76.75 52.90
CA VAL A 1163 33.31 -75.66 53.84
C VAL A 1163 34.80 -75.37 53.93
N TYR A 1164 35.13 -74.09 54.07
CA TYR A 1164 36.49 -73.63 54.36
C TYR A 1164 36.47 -72.34 55.18
N ALA A 1165 37.21 -72.32 56.30
CA ALA A 1165 37.43 -71.15 57.14
C ALA A 1165 38.94 -71.08 57.46
N SER A 1166 39.60 -69.92 57.36
CA SER A 1166 41.07 -69.85 57.44
C SER A 1166 41.67 -69.12 58.64
N ASP A 1167 40.90 -68.45 59.51
CA ASP A 1167 41.46 -67.81 60.70
C ASP A 1167 41.88 -68.85 61.77
N GLU A 1168 43.08 -68.65 62.34
CA GLU A 1168 43.69 -69.52 63.35
C GLU A 1168 43.62 -68.96 64.79
N ASN A 1169 43.27 -67.67 64.96
CA ASN A 1169 43.51 -66.89 66.18
C ASN A 1169 42.27 -66.62 67.05
N PHE A 1170 41.07 -66.64 66.47
CA PHE A 1170 39.81 -66.59 67.22
C PHE A 1170 39.20 -68.00 67.29
N PHE A 1171 38.08 -68.22 67.99
CA PHE A 1171 37.51 -69.55 68.25
C PHE A 1171 36.88 -70.18 66.98
N VAL A 1172 37.71 -70.41 65.97
CA VAL A 1172 37.31 -70.70 64.60
C VAL A 1172 37.22 -72.20 64.37
N SER A 1173 36.00 -72.67 64.50
CA SER A 1173 35.54 -73.89 63.87
C SER A 1173 34.32 -73.56 63.03
N VAL A 1174 34.17 -74.22 61.88
CA VAL A 1174 32.91 -74.15 61.13
C VAL A 1174 31.80 -74.70 62.03
N GLY A 1175 30.90 -73.84 62.51
CA GLY A 1175 29.72 -74.19 63.30
C GLY A 1175 28.50 -74.22 62.38
N ILE A 1176 28.05 -75.42 62.05
CA ILE A 1176 26.93 -75.64 61.14
C ILE A 1176 26.00 -76.68 61.73
N ASP A 1177 24.70 -76.43 61.75
CA ASP A 1177 23.69 -77.40 62.17
C ASP A 1177 22.65 -77.60 61.05
N GLY A 1178 22.08 -78.81 60.93
CA GLY A 1178 21.06 -79.11 59.92
C GLY A 1178 21.33 -80.37 59.07
N ILE A 1179 20.85 -80.40 57.81
CA ILE A 1179 20.83 -81.61 56.97
C ILE A 1179 21.72 -81.43 55.74
N VAL A 1180 22.59 -82.41 55.43
CA VAL A 1180 23.41 -82.43 54.19
C VAL A 1180 23.38 -83.84 53.58
N GLN A 1181 22.52 -84.14 52.60
CA GLN A 1181 22.32 -85.50 52.07
C GLN A 1181 22.90 -85.65 50.66
N PRO A 1182 23.56 -86.76 50.27
CA PRO A 1182 23.38 -88.10 50.83
C PRO A 1182 24.43 -88.51 51.88
N ARG A 1183 25.50 -87.74 52.08
CA ARG A 1183 26.63 -88.18 52.92
C ARG A 1183 26.49 -87.85 54.41
N ASP A 1184 25.64 -86.89 54.76
CA ASP A 1184 25.44 -86.35 56.12
C ASP A 1184 26.75 -85.96 56.83
N VAL A 1185 27.69 -85.46 56.04
CA VAL A 1185 29.00 -84.97 56.49
C VAL A 1185 29.36 -83.70 55.72
N LEU A 1186 30.15 -82.84 56.37
CA LEU A 1186 30.78 -81.71 55.71
C LEU A 1186 32.05 -82.16 54.98
N LEU A 1187 32.31 -81.57 53.82
CA LEU A 1187 33.52 -81.80 53.05
C LEU A 1187 34.44 -80.60 53.16
N CYS A 1188 35.73 -80.85 53.30
CA CYS A 1188 36.72 -79.81 53.05
C CYS A 1188 36.83 -79.60 51.55
N TYR A 1189 36.94 -78.35 51.11
CA TYR A 1189 37.15 -78.05 49.71
C TYR A 1189 38.44 -78.74 49.19
N PRO A 1190 38.46 -79.33 47.99
CA PRO A 1190 39.64 -80.04 47.48
C PRO A 1190 40.90 -79.17 47.58
N HIS A 1191 41.98 -79.71 48.16
CA HIS A 1191 43.26 -79.04 48.42
C HIS A 1191 43.28 -77.95 49.50
N PHE A 1192 42.15 -77.68 50.17
CA PHE A 1192 42.05 -76.77 51.32
C PHE A 1192 41.58 -77.54 52.55
N THR A 1193 42.31 -77.47 53.65
CA THR A 1193 41.89 -78.08 54.92
C THR A 1193 41.85 -76.98 55.96
N PRO A 1194 40.69 -76.71 56.60
CA PRO A 1194 40.60 -75.69 57.63
C PRO A 1194 41.65 -75.93 58.73
N PRO A 1195 42.42 -74.91 59.15
CA PRO A 1195 43.33 -75.01 60.28
C PRO A 1195 42.58 -75.20 61.61
N GLY A 1196 41.32 -74.71 61.67
CA GLY A 1196 40.34 -74.82 62.76
C GLY A 1196 39.73 -76.21 62.98
N LEU A 1197 38.80 -76.32 63.94
CA LEU A 1197 37.97 -77.51 64.15
C LEU A 1197 36.72 -77.44 63.27
N ILE A 1198 36.00 -78.53 63.00
CA ILE A 1198 34.76 -78.49 62.21
C ILE A 1198 33.65 -79.14 63.03
N PHE A 1199 32.60 -78.39 63.34
CA PHE A 1199 31.37 -78.85 63.98
C PHE A 1199 30.21 -78.92 63.00
N PHE A 1200 29.58 -80.09 62.96
CA PHE A 1200 28.36 -80.33 62.20
C PHE A 1200 27.35 -81.08 63.07
N ASN A 1201 26.15 -80.54 63.27
CA ASN A 1201 25.14 -81.13 64.15
C ASN A 1201 25.65 -81.38 65.58
N GLY A 1202 26.43 -80.42 66.10
CA GLY A 1202 27.13 -80.55 67.38
C GLY A 1202 28.17 -81.70 67.46
N ARG A 1203 28.58 -82.28 66.32
CA ARG A 1203 29.63 -83.33 66.21
C ARG A 1203 30.87 -82.81 65.49
N MET A 1204 32.02 -83.39 65.78
CA MET A 1204 33.36 -82.93 65.37
C MET A 1204 33.79 -83.81 64.20
N ASN A 1205 33.93 -83.21 63.03
CA ASN A 1205 34.19 -83.92 61.79
C ASN A 1205 35.65 -83.88 61.33
N GLY A 1206 36.51 -83.02 61.90
CA GLY A 1206 37.94 -82.99 61.56
C GLY A 1206 38.58 -81.60 61.58
N GLY A 1207 39.75 -81.48 60.93
CA GLY A 1207 40.55 -80.26 60.79
C GLY A 1207 42.06 -80.56 60.59
N MET A 1208 42.85 -79.65 60.00
CA MET A 1208 44.28 -79.87 59.70
C MET A 1208 45.11 -80.12 60.98
N ARG A 1209 44.72 -79.48 62.09
CA ARG A 1209 45.31 -79.65 63.43
C ARG A 1209 44.54 -80.62 64.32
N SER A 1210 43.49 -81.29 63.83
CA SER A 1210 42.74 -82.30 64.59
C SER A 1210 43.67 -83.38 65.18
N ASN A 1211 44.71 -83.80 64.45
CA ASN A 1211 45.75 -84.70 64.96
C ASN A 1211 46.65 -84.08 66.03
N GLN A 1212 46.91 -82.76 66.02
CA GLN A 1212 47.65 -82.08 67.08
C GLN A 1212 46.80 -81.96 68.36
N TRP A 1213 45.50 -81.75 68.21
CA TRP A 1213 44.57 -81.63 69.34
C TRP A 1213 44.14 -83.00 69.91
N PHE A 1214 43.91 -84.02 69.07
CA PHE A 1214 43.77 -85.43 69.50
C PHE A 1214 45.04 -85.94 70.22
N ARG A 1215 46.21 -85.42 69.86
CA ARG A 1215 47.47 -85.68 70.59
C ARG A 1215 47.54 -84.97 71.94
N GLY A 1216 46.84 -83.84 72.12
CA GLY A 1216 46.69 -83.14 73.40
C GLY A 1216 45.76 -83.86 74.39
N VAL A 1217 44.72 -84.54 73.90
CA VAL A 1217 43.78 -85.32 74.75
C VAL A 1217 44.18 -86.79 74.94
N SER A 1218 45.18 -87.27 74.22
CA SER A 1218 45.75 -88.61 74.46
C SER A 1218 46.74 -88.56 75.63
N THR A 1219 46.41 -89.25 76.72
CA THR A 1219 47.25 -89.38 77.93
C THR A 1219 48.62 -90.05 77.70
N SER A 1220 48.98 -90.38 76.45
CA SER A 1220 50.11 -91.24 76.09
C SER A 1220 51.22 -90.56 75.27
N ILE A 1221 51.16 -89.25 74.96
CA ILE A 1221 52.19 -88.57 74.15
C ILE A 1221 52.87 -87.46 74.98
N GLN A 1222 54.07 -87.76 75.50
CA GLN A 1222 54.94 -86.79 76.17
C GLN A 1222 56.05 -86.30 75.23
N TYR A 1223 56.16 -84.96 75.10
CA TYR A 1223 57.20 -84.18 74.42
C TYR A 1223 57.11 -84.03 72.89
N ILE A 1224 56.19 -83.19 72.42
CA ILE A 1224 56.48 -82.17 71.40
C ILE A 1224 55.92 -80.85 71.96
N GLY A 1225 56.66 -79.75 71.79
CA GLY A 1225 56.28 -78.42 72.29
C GLY A 1225 54.86 -78.05 71.89
N ALA A 1226 53.95 -78.21 72.86
CA ALA A 1226 52.57 -77.81 72.80
C ALA A 1226 52.47 -76.56 73.67
N VAL A 1227 52.19 -75.43 73.04
CA VAL A 1227 51.41 -74.39 73.71
C VAL A 1227 50.01 -74.97 73.84
N ASP A 1228 49.37 -74.90 75.00
CA ASP A 1228 47.98 -75.37 75.18
C ASP A 1228 47.14 -74.77 74.05
N GLY A 1229 46.59 -75.67 73.22
CA GLY A 1229 45.72 -75.26 72.13
C GLY A 1229 44.37 -74.87 72.71
N VAL A 1230 43.76 -73.83 72.15
CA VAL A 1230 42.51 -73.20 72.60
C VAL A 1230 41.33 -74.20 72.71
N TYR A 1231 41.38 -75.35 72.02
CA TYR A 1231 40.32 -76.38 72.01
C TYR A 1231 40.44 -77.47 73.09
N SER A 1232 41.46 -77.42 73.96
CA SER A 1232 41.79 -78.53 74.86
C SER A 1232 40.68 -78.84 75.87
N ASP A 1233 40.00 -77.82 76.42
CA ASP A 1233 38.90 -77.99 77.38
C ASP A 1233 37.57 -78.39 76.70
N THR A 1234 37.28 -77.84 75.52
CA THR A 1234 36.10 -78.19 74.70
C THR A 1234 36.16 -79.65 74.21
N LEU A 1235 37.31 -80.10 73.68
CA LEU A 1235 37.54 -81.50 73.31
C LEU A 1235 37.34 -82.45 74.49
N LEU A 1236 37.70 -82.02 75.70
CA LEU A 1236 37.52 -82.80 76.92
C LEU A 1236 36.03 -82.93 77.31
N GLN A 1237 35.19 -81.91 77.07
CA GLN A 1237 33.73 -81.97 77.26
C GLN A 1237 33.03 -82.82 76.20
N LEU A 1238 33.39 -82.67 74.92
CA LEU A 1238 32.80 -83.44 73.80
C LEU A 1238 33.07 -84.95 73.91
N ILE A 1239 34.28 -85.32 74.35
CA ILE A 1239 34.66 -86.73 74.63
C ILE A 1239 33.82 -87.32 75.77
N GLN A 1240 33.28 -86.50 76.67
CA GLN A 1240 32.49 -86.99 77.81
C GLN A 1240 31.02 -87.28 77.46
N ASP A 1241 30.40 -86.63 76.46
CA ASP A 1241 28.93 -86.64 76.38
C ASP A 1241 28.23 -87.05 75.05
N LYS A 1242 28.87 -87.36 73.90
CA LYS A 1242 28.07 -87.92 72.76
C LYS A 1242 28.71 -88.71 71.60
N TYR A 1243 30.03 -88.90 71.51
CA TYR A 1243 30.67 -89.42 70.28
C TYR A 1243 30.64 -90.94 70.02
N PHE A 1244 29.82 -91.72 70.74
CA PHE A 1244 29.78 -93.19 70.58
C PHE A 1244 28.40 -93.79 70.29
N GLN A 1245 27.44 -93.02 69.76
CA GLN A 1245 26.19 -93.61 69.24
C GLN A 1245 26.22 -93.71 67.71
N GLN A 1246 26.12 -94.95 67.25
CA GLN A 1246 26.06 -95.38 65.85
C GLN A 1246 24.64 -95.15 65.31
N GLU A 1247 24.54 -94.47 64.17
CA GLU A 1247 23.33 -94.37 63.34
C GLU A 1247 23.61 -95.02 61.97
N GLU A 1248 22.58 -95.60 61.33
CA GLU A 1248 22.73 -96.43 60.13
C GLU A 1248 23.10 -95.61 58.88
N SER A 1249 24.16 -96.06 58.21
CA SER A 1249 24.66 -95.53 56.95
C SER A 1249 23.94 -96.18 55.76
N TYR A 1250 23.25 -95.41 54.91
CA TYR A 1250 22.83 -95.85 53.58
C TYR A 1250 23.87 -95.40 52.55
N TRP A 1251 24.55 -96.35 51.91
CA TRP A 1251 25.43 -96.12 50.77
C TRP A 1251 24.97 -97.04 49.63
N GLU A 1252 24.76 -96.49 48.43
CA GLU A 1252 24.59 -97.23 47.18
C GLU A 1252 25.60 -96.67 46.16
N MET A 1253 26.22 -97.55 45.37
CA MET A 1253 27.35 -97.28 44.49
C MET A 1253 26.85 -97.13 43.04
N ASP A 1254 27.37 -96.15 42.31
CA ASP A 1254 26.95 -95.83 40.93
C ASP A 1254 27.26 -96.96 39.92
N PRO A 1255 26.26 -97.49 39.18
CA PRO A 1255 26.43 -98.54 38.18
C PRO A 1255 27.32 -98.18 36.98
N GLU A 1256 27.47 -96.90 36.61
CA GLU A 1256 28.31 -96.52 35.45
C GLU A 1256 29.82 -96.57 35.75
N LEU A 1257 30.20 -96.58 37.03
CA LEU A 1257 31.59 -96.82 37.46
C LEU A 1257 31.96 -98.30 37.54
N GLU A 1258 30.97 -99.20 37.55
CA GLU A 1258 31.17 -100.65 37.69
C GLU A 1258 31.63 -101.33 36.36
N ASP A 1259 31.32 -100.75 35.19
CA ASP A 1259 31.66 -101.31 33.86
C ASP A 1259 33.04 -100.85 33.30
N SER A 1260 33.73 -99.90 33.93
CA SER A 1260 35.01 -99.35 33.42
C SER A 1260 36.28 -99.97 34.04
N LEU A 1261 36.15 -100.89 35.00
CA LEU A 1261 37.26 -101.45 35.79
C LEU A 1261 37.70 -102.89 35.43
N ASP A 1262 37.17 -103.53 34.38
CA ASP A 1262 37.50 -104.94 34.03
C ASP A 1262 38.25 -105.16 32.70
N ILE A 1263 38.94 -104.14 32.13
CA ILE A 1263 39.80 -104.32 30.92
C ILE A 1263 41.28 -103.96 31.08
N VAL A 1264 41.72 -103.38 32.20
CA VAL A 1264 43.16 -103.15 32.46
C VAL A 1264 43.61 -103.61 33.85
N MET A 1265 43.15 -104.79 34.28
CA MET A 1265 43.85 -105.61 35.27
C MET A 1265 44.19 -107.00 34.69
N ARG A 1266 44.89 -106.98 33.55
CA ARG A 1266 45.85 -108.01 33.13
C ARG A 1266 47.21 -107.40 32.84
#